data_AF-A0A094C6E2-F1
#
_entry.id   AF-A0A094C6E2-F1
#
_cell.length_a   1.000
_cell.length_b   1.000
_cell.length_c   1.000
_cell.angle_alpha   90.00
_cell.angle_beta   90.00
_cell.angle_gamma   90.00
#
_symmetry.space_group_name_H-M   'P 1'
#
loop_
_entity.id
_entity.type
_entity.pdbx_description
1 polymer ?
#
loop_
_entity_poly.entity_id
_entity_poly.type
_entity_poly.pdbx_seq_one_letter_code
_entity_poly.pdbx_strand_id
1 'polypeptide(L)'
;MTPTSSHHAAHLAATALVSGALVATSILAFQRLRRERRVDDLKHSIPPPTGEELPYLVAPTQQWSKEDERSAALAARAIRGDYDDELILEQLARNRVFLSDAGLAALRNAKIVVVGCGGVGSHCAAALARSGASHIRLIDFDMVSLSSLNRHAVATLADVGTPKVECLRRRLRAVTPWVDFDCRNEMFSEKDANRLLEDAEFVVDAIDNIDSKVGLLAYCHEKGIQVVSSMGAGCKSDPTRIFVGDISASTEDPLSRSTRRRLRMRGIASGIPVVFSTEKPGTGKAQLLPLSEEEFAKGKVGELAPMADFRVRILPVLGTMPAVFGCAAANYVILKLAGYPTDNVETKGRDKLYETILAQVQGSEEKVARASMGWGAENVKGLKLPLTAADVGYLVEEVYRGRSVVSGVPTRLALVRWQAPEGKTIKEGDGQKSSRLRLGELVCMTKEEAKVHEREVVLGGKGVEELYGKDIVHCLVASHLSCSVAGTTAMFPTPNRRYITLAGAILFLEWMWVLLGNPGQKDIIASLPSLHKVVNEDIFDYTFVESNVLKHICDSTEWSSKLIFTCEDNSGDVADVRNSILNCLRFTIAAGGRLVAPRIIVSNNEEGSTADSAANRTDVGYMFDLDHFLMSLHLSCPQLNTYKDVDSIPPRAWMHDPLFLRPEDLQSPFPPTGIPSPETWGAEFRNWVDNQTATRTPARGIMVVNLARSPPVYPIPSDEASLAHEFGAFLKIQPEARRLATSTFHALIDKYHIDAADSDTIAENAYVGAFLDSNRATGDPSVSDVTRSSTSLSQRILDETLAANLNVLYLASSDPSSVERLATTASPLGIRVATKFELLPSRDSAALQVLAPEQQALVDYLVLGRASQFMGVGGGAFGWGVALGRGGKWRRDGGEGMEGELMRDSLSRIYGEGGDDEFASCLWP
;
A
#
# COMPACT_ATOMS: atom_id res chain seq x y z
N MET A 1 -50.29 18.98 -57.35
CA MET A 1 -49.19 18.00 -57.30
C MET A 1 -48.47 18.18 -55.96
N THR A 2 -48.75 17.30 -55.00
CA THR A 2 -48.16 17.29 -53.65
C THR A 2 -46.80 16.59 -53.69
N PRO A 3 -45.71 17.16 -53.16
CA PRO A 3 -44.45 16.46 -53.05
C PRO A 3 -44.37 15.69 -51.72
N THR A 4 -44.14 14.40 -51.85
CA THR A 4 -43.77 13.44 -50.82
C THR A 4 -42.34 13.71 -50.34
N SER A 5 -42.14 14.31 -49.17
CA SER A 5 -40.79 14.45 -48.59
C SER A 5 -40.67 14.14 -47.08
N SER A 6 -41.76 13.84 -46.37
CA SER A 6 -41.70 13.53 -44.93
C SER A 6 -41.34 12.07 -44.61
N HIS A 7 -41.47 11.14 -45.57
CA HIS A 7 -41.32 9.71 -45.30
C HIS A 7 -39.85 9.24 -45.27
N HIS A 8 -38.93 9.86 -45.98
CA HIS A 8 -37.56 9.34 -46.10
C HIS A 8 -36.69 9.59 -44.86
N ALA A 9 -36.79 10.76 -44.23
CA ALA A 9 -36.04 11.06 -43.01
C ALA A 9 -36.52 10.22 -41.81
N ALA A 10 -37.83 9.99 -41.71
CA ALA A 10 -38.40 9.12 -40.68
C ALA A 10 -38.00 7.66 -40.89
N HIS A 11 -37.99 7.17 -42.14
CA HIS A 11 -37.49 5.83 -42.45
C HIS A 11 -35.99 5.67 -42.16
N LEU A 12 -35.15 6.67 -42.47
CA LEU A 12 -33.72 6.62 -42.18
C LEU A 12 -33.43 6.64 -40.67
N ALA A 13 -34.13 7.48 -39.90
CA ALA A 13 -33.99 7.52 -38.45
C ALA A 13 -34.49 6.22 -37.77
N ALA A 14 -35.62 5.68 -38.23
CA ALA A 14 -36.13 4.40 -37.75
C ALA A 14 -35.18 3.25 -38.11
N THR A 15 -34.62 3.24 -39.32
CA THR A 15 -33.66 2.21 -39.75
C THR A 15 -32.35 2.30 -38.98
N ALA A 16 -31.88 3.51 -38.65
CA ALA A 16 -30.68 3.72 -37.82
C ALA A 16 -30.89 3.31 -36.35
N LEU A 17 -32.07 3.56 -35.78
CA LEU A 17 -32.42 3.13 -34.43
C LEU A 17 -32.57 1.60 -34.36
N VAL A 18 -33.22 1.00 -35.34
CA VAL A 18 -33.40 -0.47 -35.41
C VAL A 18 -32.07 -1.16 -35.66
N SER A 19 -31.20 -0.64 -36.53
CA SER A 19 -29.87 -1.21 -36.77
C SER A 19 -28.94 -1.01 -35.58
N GLY A 20 -28.98 0.15 -34.91
CA GLY A 20 -28.24 0.39 -33.66
C GLY A 20 -28.66 -0.55 -32.52
N ALA A 21 -29.97 -0.76 -32.35
CA ALA A 21 -30.51 -1.70 -31.38
C ALA A 21 -30.15 -3.16 -31.71
N LEU A 22 -30.21 -3.56 -32.98
CA LEU A 22 -29.79 -4.89 -33.44
C LEU A 22 -28.30 -5.14 -33.20
N VAL A 23 -27.44 -4.17 -33.50
CA VAL A 23 -26.00 -4.28 -33.25
C VAL A 23 -25.72 -4.36 -31.74
N ALA A 24 -26.35 -3.50 -30.93
CA ALA A 24 -26.17 -3.52 -29.49
C ALA A 24 -26.63 -4.84 -28.85
N THR A 25 -27.82 -5.33 -29.23
CA THR A 25 -28.34 -6.63 -28.77
C THR A 25 -27.48 -7.80 -29.26
N SER A 26 -26.96 -7.75 -30.48
CA SER A 26 -26.04 -8.77 -31.01
C SER A 26 -24.71 -8.78 -30.26
N ILE A 27 -24.14 -7.62 -29.93
CA ILE A 27 -22.92 -7.49 -29.14
C ILE A 27 -23.16 -8.02 -27.72
N LEU A 28 -24.25 -7.63 -27.08
CA LEU A 28 -24.59 -8.09 -25.72
C LEU A 28 -24.89 -9.60 -25.69
N ALA A 29 -25.59 -10.13 -26.70
CA ALA A 29 -25.84 -11.56 -26.84
C ALA A 29 -24.55 -12.33 -27.12
N PHE A 30 -23.66 -11.80 -27.97
CA PHE A 30 -22.36 -12.39 -28.24
C PHE A 30 -21.44 -12.35 -27.02
N GLN A 31 -21.44 -11.26 -26.25
CA GLN A 31 -20.72 -11.16 -24.98
C GLN A 31 -21.25 -12.15 -23.95
N ARG A 32 -22.57 -12.35 -23.88
CA ARG A 32 -23.22 -13.34 -23.01
C ARG A 32 -22.86 -14.77 -23.42
N LEU A 33 -22.96 -15.10 -24.71
CA LEU A 33 -22.58 -16.41 -25.25
C LEU A 33 -21.08 -16.67 -25.10
N ARG A 34 -20.23 -15.65 -25.28
CA ARG A 34 -18.78 -15.77 -25.05
C ARG A 34 -18.48 -15.98 -23.57
N ARG A 35 -19.26 -15.38 -22.66
CA ARG A 35 -19.15 -15.61 -21.22
C ARG A 35 -19.59 -17.03 -20.87
N GLU A 36 -20.70 -17.51 -21.43
CA GLU A 36 -21.18 -18.88 -21.25
C GLU A 36 -20.20 -19.91 -21.79
N ARG A 37 -19.63 -19.71 -22.99
CA ARG A 37 -18.56 -20.57 -23.53
C ARG A 37 -17.30 -20.53 -22.69
N ARG A 38 -16.87 -19.37 -22.20
CA ARG A 38 -15.69 -19.27 -21.33
C ARG A 38 -15.91 -20.00 -20.00
N VAL A 39 -17.15 -19.97 -19.49
CA VAL A 39 -17.57 -20.73 -18.30
C VAL A 39 -17.62 -22.23 -18.59
N ASP A 40 -18.08 -22.65 -19.77
CA ASP A 40 -18.08 -24.06 -20.18
C ASP A 40 -16.68 -24.59 -20.48
N ASP A 41 -15.81 -23.81 -21.12
CA ASP A 41 -14.40 -24.13 -21.32
C ASP A 41 -13.69 -24.26 -19.96
N LEU A 42 -14.02 -23.39 -18.99
CA LEU A 42 -13.57 -23.50 -17.60
C LEU A 42 -14.07 -24.79 -16.94
N LYS A 43 -15.33 -25.17 -17.13
CA LYS A 43 -15.89 -26.43 -16.61
C LYS A 43 -15.26 -27.67 -17.26
N HIS A 44 -14.98 -27.61 -18.56
CA HIS A 44 -14.32 -28.69 -19.30
C HIS A 44 -12.80 -28.76 -19.05
N SER A 45 -12.19 -27.69 -18.55
CA SER A 45 -10.79 -27.68 -18.07
C SER A 45 -10.62 -28.32 -16.69
N ILE A 46 -11.72 -28.67 -16.02
CA ILE A 46 -11.70 -29.45 -14.78
C ILE A 46 -11.47 -30.92 -15.16
N PRO A 47 -10.38 -31.58 -14.70
CA PRO A 47 -10.12 -32.98 -15.01
C PRO A 47 -11.28 -33.88 -14.54
N PRO A 48 -11.66 -34.94 -15.27
CA PRO A 48 -12.59 -35.92 -14.74
C PRO A 48 -11.96 -36.62 -13.53
N PRO A 49 -12.75 -36.98 -12.50
CA PRO A 49 -12.22 -37.51 -11.26
C PRO A 49 -11.56 -38.86 -11.50
N THR A 50 -10.25 -38.92 -11.25
CA THR A 50 -9.50 -40.17 -11.15
C THR A 50 -9.84 -40.85 -9.83
N GLY A 51 -10.73 -41.84 -9.89
CA GLY A 51 -10.55 -43.13 -9.23
C GLY A 51 -10.46 -43.25 -7.70
N GLU A 52 -10.57 -42.18 -6.93
CA GLU A 52 -10.94 -42.23 -5.51
C GLU A 52 -12.11 -41.29 -5.29
N GLU A 53 -13.24 -41.85 -4.83
CA GLU A 53 -14.44 -41.10 -4.48
C GLU A 53 -14.17 -40.15 -3.31
N LEU A 54 -13.59 -38.99 -3.59
CA LEU A 54 -13.73 -37.81 -2.74
C LEU A 54 -15.11 -37.21 -3.03
N PRO A 55 -16.02 -37.14 -2.05
CA PRO A 55 -17.37 -36.68 -2.28
C PRO A 55 -17.33 -35.25 -2.78
N TYR A 56 -17.96 -35.05 -3.94
CA TYR A 56 -18.40 -33.77 -4.48
C TYR A 56 -18.65 -32.76 -3.36
N LEU A 57 -17.94 -31.62 -3.36
CA LEU A 57 -18.29 -30.45 -2.55
C LEU A 57 -19.60 -29.85 -3.08
N VAL A 58 -20.70 -30.56 -2.84
CA VAL A 58 -21.86 -29.94 -2.20
C VAL A 58 -21.29 -29.09 -1.07
N ALA A 59 -21.69 -27.81 -0.94
CA ALA A 59 -21.37 -27.01 0.25
C ALA A 59 -21.48 -27.96 1.43
N PRO A 60 -20.37 -28.26 2.16
CA PRO A 60 -20.33 -29.44 3.01
C PRO A 60 -21.59 -29.37 3.85
N THR A 61 -22.44 -30.41 3.78
CA THR A 61 -23.49 -30.57 4.77
C THR A 61 -22.73 -30.52 6.07
N GLN A 62 -22.78 -29.36 6.72
CA GLN A 62 -21.88 -29.01 7.79
C GLN A 62 -22.06 -30.13 8.81
N GLN A 63 -21.05 -30.97 9.00
CA GLN A 63 -21.13 -32.01 10.01
C GLN A 63 -21.10 -31.25 11.33
N TRP A 64 -22.27 -31.07 11.93
CA TRP A 64 -22.38 -30.41 13.20
C TRP A 64 -21.57 -31.24 14.21
N SER A 65 -20.73 -30.57 14.97
CA SER A 65 -20.13 -31.25 16.11
C SER A 65 -21.25 -31.68 17.06
N LYS A 66 -21.03 -32.73 17.84
CA LYS A 66 -22.00 -33.13 18.90
C LYS A 66 -22.33 -31.98 19.85
N GLU A 67 -21.41 -31.03 20.01
CA GLU A 67 -21.61 -29.81 20.79
C GLU A 67 -22.52 -28.80 20.08
N ASP A 68 -22.38 -28.61 18.76
CA ASP A 68 -23.26 -27.76 17.97
C ASP A 68 -24.70 -28.30 17.97
N GLU A 69 -24.87 -29.63 17.82
CA GLU A 69 -26.18 -30.30 17.91
C GLU A 69 -26.82 -30.10 19.29
N ARG A 70 -26.05 -30.30 20.36
CA ARG A 70 -26.52 -30.06 21.73
C ARG A 70 -26.92 -28.60 21.95
N SER A 71 -26.10 -27.67 21.48
CA SER A 71 -26.34 -26.23 21.63
C SER A 71 -27.58 -25.79 20.86
N ALA A 72 -27.78 -26.31 19.65
CA ALA A 72 -28.98 -26.03 18.86
C ALA A 72 -30.24 -26.65 19.46
N ALA A 73 -30.15 -27.87 20.00
CA ALA A 73 -31.27 -28.50 20.72
C ALA A 73 -31.65 -27.71 21.98
N LEU A 74 -30.64 -27.21 22.72
CA LEU A 74 -30.85 -26.35 23.88
C LEU A 74 -31.49 -25.02 23.48
N ALA A 75 -30.99 -24.38 22.42
CA ALA A 75 -31.56 -23.14 21.91
C ALA A 75 -33.02 -23.32 21.44
N ALA A 76 -33.34 -24.43 20.76
CA ALA A 76 -34.70 -24.74 20.34
C ALA A 76 -35.65 -24.99 21.53
N ARG A 77 -35.15 -25.47 22.68
CA ARG A 77 -35.93 -25.55 23.93
C ARG A 77 -36.13 -24.16 24.54
N ALA A 78 -35.06 -23.37 24.61
CA ALA A 78 -35.11 -22.01 25.16
C ALA A 78 -36.04 -21.07 24.40
N ILE A 79 -36.01 -21.08 23.07
CA ILE A 79 -36.90 -20.27 22.23
C ILE A 79 -38.39 -20.68 22.42
N ARG A 80 -38.66 -21.95 22.77
CA ARG A 80 -40.01 -22.43 23.10
C ARG A 80 -40.45 -22.11 24.54
N GLY A 81 -39.60 -21.45 25.33
CA GLY A 81 -39.86 -21.15 26.75
C GLY A 81 -39.57 -22.31 27.70
N ASP A 82 -38.95 -23.40 27.23
CA ASP A 82 -38.50 -24.53 28.05
C ASP A 82 -37.02 -24.34 28.46
N TYR A 83 -36.72 -23.17 29.03
CA TYR A 83 -35.43 -22.85 29.62
C TYR A 83 -35.66 -21.95 30.83
N ASP A 84 -34.94 -22.22 31.90
CA ASP A 84 -35.14 -21.55 33.17
C ASP A 84 -34.76 -20.07 33.08
N ASP A 85 -35.74 -19.19 33.28
CA ASP A 85 -35.54 -17.74 33.28
C ASP A 85 -34.58 -17.31 34.40
N GLU A 86 -34.51 -18.03 35.53
CA GLU A 86 -33.54 -17.73 36.59
C GLU A 86 -32.09 -17.89 36.10
N LEU A 87 -31.81 -18.90 35.27
CA LEU A 87 -30.48 -19.09 34.69
C LEU A 87 -30.11 -17.96 33.73
N ILE A 88 -31.08 -17.47 32.96
CA ILE A 88 -30.87 -16.33 32.05
C ILE A 88 -30.60 -15.07 32.87
N LEU A 89 -31.39 -14.82 33.90
CA LEU A 89 -31.23 -13.65 34.77
C LEU A 89 -29.92 -13.69 35.56
N GLU A 90 -29.45 -14.87 35.98
CA GLU A 90 -28.15 -15.04 36.63
C GLU A 90 -27.00 -14.73 35.66
N GLN A 91 -27.06 -15.25 34.42
CA GLN A 91 -26.08 -14.92 33.39
C GLN A 91 -26.07 -13.42 33.04
N LEU A 92 -27.24 -12.76 33.15
CA LEU A 92 -27.41 -11.33 32.88
C LEU A 92 -27.37 -10.45 34.13
N ALA A 93 -26.97 -10.97 35.30
CA ALA A 93 -27.11 -10.29 36.58
C ALA A 93 -26.47 -8.89 36.60
N ARG A 94 -25.30 -8.73 35.97
CA ARG A 94 -24.61 -7.43 35.87
C ARG A 94 -25.36 -6.44 34.97
N ASN A 95 -25.91 -6.92 33.86
CA ASN A 95 -26.68 -6.07 32.95
C ASN A 95 -28.01 -5.66 33.59
N ARG A 96 -28.63 -6.58 34.34
CA ARG A 96 -29.85 -6.34 35.10
C ARG A 96 -29.66 -5.23 36.14
N VAL A 97 -28.57 -5.29 36.90
CA VAL A 97 -28.23 -4.24 37.88
C VAL A 97 -27.98 -2.89 37.18
N PHE A 98 -27.32 -2.90 36.02
CA PHE A 98 -26.99 -1.66 35.30
C PHE A 98 -28.20 -1.03 34.59
N LEU A 99 -29.00 -1.83 33.89
CA LEU A 99 -30.11 -1.36 33.04
C LEU A 99 -31.45 -1.27 33.77
N SER A 100 -31.53 -1.76 35.02
CA SER A 100 -32.76 -2.08 35.75
C SER A 100 -33.57 -3.23 35.11
N ASP A 101 -34.52 -3.77 35.86
CA ASP A 101 -35.45 -4.80 35.36
C ASP A 101 -36.25 -4.31 34.14
N ALA A 102 -36.74 -3.07 34.19
CA ALA A 102 -37.53 -2.49 33.10
C ALA A 102 -36.69 -2.31 31.83
N GLY A 103 -35.46 -1.79 31.97
CA GLY A 103 -34.57 -1.58 30.83
C GLY A 103 -34.08 -2.90 30.22
N LEU A 104 -33.79 -3.91 31.05
CA LEU A 104 -33.46 -5.25 30.57
C LEU A 104 -34.64 -5.91 29.85
N ALA A 105 -35.87 -5.77 30.38
CA ALA A 105 -37.07 -6.29 29.72
C ALA A 105 -37.31 -5.61 28.36
N ALA A 106 -37.11 -4.30 28.26
CA ALA A 106 -37.19 -3.58 26.99
C ALA A 106 -36.18 -4.10 25.96
N LEU A 107 -34.91 -4.30 26.37
CA LEU A 107 -33.88 -4.87 25.50
C LEU A 107 -34.21 -6.30 25.05
N ARG A 108 -34.73 -7.14 25.96
CA ARG A 108 -35.10 -8.53 25.67
C ARG A 108 -36.22 -8.62 24.62
N ASN A 109 -37.23 -7.76 24.75
CA ASN A 109 -38.40 -7.75 23.87
C ASN A 109 -38.15 -7.12 22.49
N ALA A 110 -37.11 -6.27 22.38
CA ALA A 110 -36.84 -5.53 21.16
C ALA A 110 -36.40 -6.42 19.99
N LYS A 111 -36.96 -6.16 18.80
CA LYS A 111 -36.51 -6.76 17.52
C LYS A 111 -35.39 -5.92 16.90
N ILE A 112 -34.17 -6.44 16.97
CA ILE A 112 -32.97 -5.74 16.48
C ILE A 112 -32.50 -6.37 15.17
N VAL A 113 -32.25 -5.55 14.16
CA VAL A 113 -31.70 -5.99 12.87
C VAL A 113 -30.26 -5.50 12.72
N VAL A 114 -29.32 -6.42 12.47
CA VAL A 114 -27.92 -6.09 12.15
C VAL A 114 -27.68 -6.36 10.67
N VAL A 115 -27.33 -5.31 9.92
CA VAL A 115 -27.07 -5.37 8.48
C VAL A 115 -25.57 -5.26 8.22
N GLY A 116 -24.98 -6.32 7.67
CA GLY A 116 -23.55 -6.54 7.55
C GLY A 116 -22.98 -7.26 8.77
N CYS A 117 -22.48 -8.48 8.60
CA CYS A 117 -21.91 -9.36 9.62
C CYS A 117 -20.38 -9.48 9.50
N GLY A 118 -19.72 -8.44 8.99
CA GLY A 118 -18.25 -8.34 8.93
C GLY A 118 -17.60 -8.04 10.28
N GLY A 119 -16.45 -7.35 10.28
CA GLY A 119 -15.70 -7.07 11.51
C GLY A 119 -16.39 -6.16 12.52
N VAL A 120 -17.33 -5.31 12.09
CA VAL A 120 -18.12 -4.47 12.99
C VAL A 120 -19.39 -5.20 13.45
N GLY A 121 -20.20 -5.64 12.50
CA GLY A 121 -21.52 -6.21 12.82
C GLY A 121 -21.44 -7.54 13.57
N SER A 122 -20.42 -8.38 13.33
CA SER A 122 -20.24 -9.61 14.12
C SER A 122 -19.98 -9.31 15.61
N HIS A 123 -19.18 -8.30 15.91
CA HIS A 123 -18.93 -7.85 17.28
C HIS A 123 -20.16 -7.19 17.90
N CYS A 124 -20.91 -6.40 17.11
CA CYS A 124 -22.17 -5.81 17.56
C CYS A 124 -23.21 -6.89 17.92
N ALA A 125 -23.44 -7.85 17.02
CA ALA A 125 -24.37 -8.96 17.26
C ALA A 125 -23.98 -9.79 18.50
N ALA A 126 -22.69 -10.09 18.66
CA ALA A 126 -22.19 -10.81 19.83
C ALA A 126 -22.40 -10.02 21.12
N ALA A 127 -22.14 -8.72 21.12
CA ALA A 127 -22.35 -7.85 22.27
C ALA A 127 -23.84 -7.71 22.63
N LEU A 128 -24.72 -7.54 21.64
CA LEU A 128 -26.18 -7.47 21.84
C LEU A 128 -26.72 -8.77 22.45
N ALA A 129 -26.38 -9.92 21.87
CA ALA A 129 -26.82 -11.23 22.35
C ALA A 129 -26.39 -11.46 23.81
N ARG A 130 -25.10 -11.22 24.11
CA ARG A 130 -24.55 -11.34 25.47
C ARG A 130 -25.11 -10.31 26.44
N SER A 131 -25.70 -9.22 25.93
CA SER A 131 -26.32 -8.19 26.75
C SER A 131 -27.76 -8.48 27.13
N GLY A 132 -28.38 -9.49 26.51
CA GLY A 132 -29.73 -9.94 26.81
C GLY A 132 -30.74 -9.72 25.68
N ALA A 133 -30.36 -9.14 24.54
CA ALA A 133 -31.26 -9.04 23.39
C ALA A 133 -31.71 -10.45 22.96
N SER A 134 -33.02 -10.67 22.80
CA SER A 134 -33.57 -12.01 22.51
C SER A 134 -34.02 -12.20 21.07
N HIS A 135 -34.20 -11.13 20.29
CA HIS A 135 -34.60 -11.21 18.89
C HIS A 135 -33.61 -10.44 18.01
N ILE A 136 -32.75 -11.17 17.30
CA ILE A 136 -31.71 -10.58 16.45
C ILE A 136 -31.85 -11.12 15.02
N ARG A 137 -32.19 -10.24 14.08
CA ARG A 137 -32.11 -10.55 12.64
C ARG A 137 -30.72 -10.18 12.12
N LEU A 138 -30.07 -11.12 11.45
CA LEU A 138 -28.75 -10.95 10.84
C LEU A 138 -28.88 -10.95 9.33
N ILE A 139 -28.41 -9.90 8.65
CA ILE A 139 -28.46 -9.77 7.19
C ILE A 139 -27.06 -9.61 6.64
N ASP A 140 -26.55 -10.61 5.93
CA ASP A 140 -25.28 -10.57 5.19
C ASP A 140 -25.29 -11.70 4.16
N PHE A 141 -24.77 -11.46 2.95
CA PHE A 141 -24.68 -12.46 1.89
C PHE A 141 -23.30 -13.15 1.83
N ASP A 142 -22.32 -12.61 2.54
CA ASP A 142 -20.94 -13.07 2.46
C ASP A 142 -20.71 -14.39 3.22
N MET A 143 -19.74 -15.14 2.71
CA MET A 143 -19.13 -16.27 3.41
C MET A 143 -17.95 -15.80 4.28
N VAL A 144 -17.64 -16.58 5.31
CA VAL A 144 -16.41 -16.40 6.10
C VAL A 144 -15.20 -16.73 5.21
N SER A 145 -14.29 -15.78 5.06
CA SER A 145 -13.01 -15.96 4.37
C SER A 145 -11.86 -16.13 5.36
N LEU A 146 -10.69 -16.62 4.92
CA LEU A 146 -9.46 -16.59 5.72
C LEU A 146 -9.14 -15.17 6.21
N SER A 147 -9.30 -14.19 5.32
CA SER A 147 -9.10 -12.77 5.66
C SER A 147 -10.15 -12.22 6.64
N SER A 148 -11.25 -12.93 6.92
CA SER A 148 -12.23 -12.53 7.94
C SER A 148 -11.73 -12.83 9.37
N LEU A 149 -10.84 -13.81 9.54
CA LEU A 149 -10.42 -14.33 10.84
C LEU A 149 -9.64 -13.32 11.69
N ASN A 150 -9.04 -12.29 11.09
CA ASN A 150 -8.34 -11.25 11.83
C ASN A 150 -9.26 -10.24 12.55
N ARG A 151 -10.58 -10.26 12.27
CA ARG A 151 -11.51 -9.22 12.76
C ARG A 151 -12.95 -9.67 12.99
N HIS A 152 -13.34 -10.90 12.63
CA HIS A 152 -14.71 -11.39 12.84
C HIS A 152 -14.84 -11.98 14.25
N ALA A 153 -15.92 -11.63 14.97
CA ALA A 153 -16.02 -11.86 16.41
C ALA A 153 -15.94 -13.33 16.87
N VAL A 154 -16.47 -14.25 16.07
CA VAL A 154 -16.65 -15.67 16.47
C VAL A 154 -16.16 -16.68 15.44
N ALA A 155 -15.63 -16.22 14.30
CA ALA A 155 -15.26 -17.13 13.22
C ALA A 155 -13.90 -17.78 13.51
N THR A 156 -13.79 -19.05 13.18
CA THR A 156 -12.58 -19.86 13.30
C THR A 156 -12.16 -20.42 11.95
N LEU A 157 -11.00 -21.07 11.86
CA LEU A 157 -10.56 -21.75 10.63
C LEU A 157 -11.58 -22.76 10.09
N ALA A 158 -12.29 -23.45 10.98
CA ALA A 158 -13.34 -24.41 10.61
C ALA A 158 -14.59 -23.75 9.98
N ASP A 159 -14.73 -22.44 10.13
CA ASP A 159 -15.89 -21.69 9.65
C ASP A 159 -15.67 -21.10 8.26
N VAL A 160 -14.44 -21.17 7.73
CA VAL A 160 -14.10 -20.67 6.39
C VAL A 160 -14.96 -21.38 5.34
N GLY A 161 -15.64 -20.60 4.49
CA GLY A 161 -16.57 -21.08 3.49
C GLY A 161 -18.02 -21.22 3.97
N THR A 162 -18.33 -20.94 5.25
CA THR A 162 -19.72 -20.93 5.76
C THR A 162 -20.32 -19.52 5.72
N PRO A 163 -21.65 -19.34 5.60
CA PRO A 163 -22.27 -18.02 5.66
C PRO A 163 -21.99 -17.30 6.97
N LYS A 164 -21.63 -16.01 6.94
CA LYS A 164 -21.30 -15.25 8.16
C LYS A 164 -22.47 -15.21 9.15
N VAL A 165 -23.69 -15.05 8.65
CA VAL A 165 -24.93 -15.07 9.46
C VAL A 165 -25.09 -16.39 10.21
N GLU A 166 -24.74 -17.51 9.57
CA GLU A 166 -24.84 -18.84 10.15
C GLU A 166 -23.74 -19.13 11.17
N CYS A 167 -22.52 -18.67 10.88
CA CYS A 167 -21.41 -18.72 11.82
C CYS A 167 -21.75 -18.01 13.14
N LEU A 168 -22.34 -16.81 13.07
CA LEU A 168 -22.82 -16.07 14.24
C LEU A 168 -23.90 -16.84 15.00
N ARG A 169 -24.95 -17.28 14.30
CA ARG A 169 -26.06 -18.04 14.92
C ARG A 169 -25.56 -19.26 15.67
N ARG A 170 -24.74 -20.09 15.02
CA ARG A 170 -24.24 -21.34 15.62
C ARG A 170 -23.38 -21.06 16.85
N ARG A 171 -22.41 -20.15 16.76
CA ARG A 171 -21.48 -19.85 17.86
C ARG A 171 -22.15 -19.13 19.02
N LEU A 172 -23.08 -18.21 18.74
CA LEU A 172 -23.76 -17.46 19.80
C LEU A 172 -24.85 -18.27 20.49
N ARG A 173 -25.50 -19.22 19.82
CA ARG A 173 -26.45 -20.14 20.48
C ARG A 173 -25.83 -20.97 21.61
N ALA A 174 -24.55 -21.31 21.49
CA ALA A 174 -23.82 -22.00 22.56
C ALA A 174 -23.65 -21.11 23.83
N VAL A 175 -23.74 -19.79 23.69
CA VAL A 175 -23.54 -18.82 24.77
C VAL A 175 -24.88 -18.26 25.27
N THR A 176 -25.80 -18.00 24.36
CA THR A 176 -27.06 -17.30 24.59
C THR A 176 -28.19 -18.09 23.92
N PRO A 177 -28.54 -19.28 24.44
CA PRO A 177 -29.50 -20.19 23.81
C PRO A 177 -30.92 -19.59 23.68
N TRP A 178 -31.27 -18.62 24.52
CA TRP A 178 -32.56 -17.93 24.48
C TRP A 178 -32.71 -16.92 23.33
N VAL A 179 -31.64 -16.64 22.59
CA VAL A 179 -31.68 -15.66 21.50
C VAL A 179 -32.17 -16.32 20.22
N ASP A 180 -33.25 -15.76 19.68
CA ASP A 180 -33.78 -16.09 18.37
C ASP A 180 -33.01 -15.31 17.29
N PHE A 181 -32.21 -16.05 16.52
CA PHE A 181 -31.44 -15.52 15.40
C PHE A 181 -32.15 -15.78 14.07
N ASP A 182 -32.69 -14.73 13.47
CA ASP A 182 -33.26 -14.75 12.13
C ASP A 182 -32.17 -14.43 11.09
N CYS A 183 -31.59 -15.46 10.48
CA CYS A 183 -30.50 -15.32 9.51
C CYS A 183 -31.03 -15.14 8.09
N ARG A 184 -30.73 -13.99 7.48
CA ARG A 184 -30.99 -13.68 6.06
C ARG A 184 -29.68 -13.64 5.30
N ASN A 185 -29.35 -14.76 4.65
CA ASN A 185 -28.15 -14.87 3.81
C ASN A 185 -28.35 -14.18 2.45
N GLU A 186 -28.58 -12.87 2.47
CA GLU A 186 -29.00 -12.06 1.33
C GLU A 186 -28.34 -10.68 1.37
N MET A 187 -28.12 -10.07 0.20
CA MET A 187 -27.56 -8.73 0.11
C MET A 187 -28.67 -7.70 0.35
N PHE A 188 -28.41 -6.72 1.22
CA PHE A 188 -29.37 -5.65 1.43
C PHE A 188 -29.47 -4.75 0.19
N SER A 189 -30.69 -4.49 -0.25
CA SER A 189 -31.00 -3.48 -1.25
C SER A 189 -32.20 -2.64 -0.80
N GLU A 190 -32.27 -1.39 -1.23
CA GLU A 190 -33.38 -0.48 -0.90
C GLU A 190 -34.75 -1.04 -1.34
N LYS A 191 -34.78 -1.84 -2.41
CA LYS A 191 -36.00 -2.48 -2.92
C LYS A 191 -36.54 -3.56 -1.97
N ASP A 192 -35.63 -4.25 -1.29
CA ASP A 192 -35.95 -5.34 -0.37
C ASP A 192 -36.15 -4.86 1.07
N ALA A 193 -35.94 -3.56 1.34
CA ALA A 193 -35.97 -2.98 2.68
C ALA A 193 -37.28 -3.25 3.43
N ASN A 194 -38.43 -3.18 2.75
CA ASN A 194 -39.73 -3.48 3.36
C ASN A 194 -39.80 -4.89 3.94
N ARG A 195 -39.29 -5.88 3.22
CA ARG A 195 -39.29 -7.30 3.64
C ARG A 195 -38.20 -7.58 4.67
N LEU A 196 -37.01 -7.03 4.45
CA LEU A 196 -35.83 -7.33 5.27
C LEU A 196 -35.88 -6.65 6.64
N LEU A 197 -36.48 -5.45 6.72
CA LEU A 197 -36.59 -4.65 7.94
C LEU A 197 -38.00 -4.70 8.53
N GLU A 198 -38.81 -5.66 8.11
CA GLU A 198 -40.15 -5.87 8.68
C GLU A 198 -40.05 -6.09 10.20
N ASP A 199 -40.91 -5.39 10.94
CA ASP A 199 -40.98 -5.32 12.39
C ASP A 199 -39.70 -4.87 13.12
N ALA A 200 -38.75 -4.27 12.41
CA ALA A 200 -37.53 -3.78 13.05
C ALA A 200 -37.84 -2.60 13.98
N GLU A 201 -37.54 -2.75 15.27
CA GLU A 201 -37.58 -1.64 16.23
C GLU A 201 -36.28 -0.84 16.19
N PHE A 202 -35.16 -1.54 15.98
CA PHE A 202 -33.84 -0.94 15.88
C PHE A 202 -33.01 -1.60 14.79
N VAL A 203 -32.32 -0.78 14.00
CA VAL A 203 -31.42 -1.22 12.94
C VAL A 203 -29.99 -0.80 13.26
N VAL A 204 -29.05 -1.73 13.11
CA VAL A 204 -27.61 -1.48 13.14
C VAL A 204 -27.07 -1.63 11.73
N ASP A 205 -26.54 -0.55 11.18
CA ASP A 205 -25.89 -0.55 9.88
C ASP A 205 -24.36 -0.72 10.03
N ALA A 206 -23.86 -1.86 9.59
CA ALA A 206 -22.45 -2.21 9.50
C ALA A 206 -22.01 -2.52 8.06
N ILE A 207 -22.72 -1.97 7.06
CA ILE A 207 -22.42 -2.12 5.63
C ILE A 207 -21.15 -1.34 5.26
N ASP A 208 -20.35 -1.82 4.32
CA ASP A 208 -19.17 -1.15 3.79
C ASP A 208 -19.40 -0.45 2.43
N ASN A 209 -20.29 -1.00 1.59
CA ASN A 209 -20.76 -0.40 0.34
C ASN A 209 -21.61 0.85 0.61
N ILE A 210 -21.30 1.95 -0.07
CA ILE A 210 -21.88 3.26 0.25
C ILE A 210 -23.31 3.38 -0.25
N ASP A 211 -23.64 2.83 -1.42
CA ASP A 211 -24.98 2.99 -2.01
C ASP A 211 -26.03 2.18 -1.23
N SER A 212 -25.68 0.94 -0.85
CA SER A 212 -26.53 0.11 0.02
C SER A 212 -26.69 0.74 1.41
N LYS A 213 -25.61 1.29 1.97
CA LYS A 213 -25.64 2.05 3.23
C LYS A 213 -26.57 3.26 3.15
N VAL A 214 -26.41 4.10 2.14
CA VAL A 214 -27.25 5.31 1.99
C VAL A 214 -28.72 4.92 1.78
N GLY A 215 -28.99 3.86 1.00
CA GLY A 215 -30.34 3.34 0.81
C GLY A 215 -30.97 2.88 2.12
N LEU A 216 -30.22 2.11 2.94
CA LEU A 216 -30.67 1.68 4.27
C LEU A 216 -30.98 2.87 5.19
N LEU A 217 -30.05 3.81 5.30
CA LEU A 217 -30.18 4.96 6.19
C LEU A 217 -31.30 5.90 5.77
N ALA A 218 -31.46 6.14 4.46
CA ALA A 218 -32.57 6.94 3.94
C ALA A 218 -33.92 6.26 4.23
N TYR A 219 -34.02 4.97 3.96
CA TYR A 219 -35.25 4.20 4.22
C TYR A 219 -35.64 4.23 5.71
N CYS A 220 -34.69 3.98 6.61
CA CYS A 220 -34.96 4.03 8.06
C CYS A 220 -35.41 5.43 8.49
N HIS A 221 -34.75 6.49 8.00
CA HIS A 221 -35.11 7.87 8.31
C HIS A 221 -36.52 8.24 7.79
N GLU A 222 -36.86 7.85 6.57
CA GLU A 222 -38.19 8.09 5.97
C GLU A 222 -39.32 7.34 6.68
N LYS A 223 -39.04 6.11 7.16
CA LYS A 223 -40.02 5.28 7.88
C LYS A 223 -40.05 5.52 9.39
N GLY A 224 -39.14 6.34 9.92
CA GLY A 224 -39.00 6.57 11.37
C GLY A 224 -38.50 5.35 12.14
N ILE A 225 -37.80 4.43 11.49
CA ILE A 225 -37.17 3.26 12.14
C ILE A 225 -35.89 3.72 12.83
N GLN A 226 -35.70 3.36 14.11
CA GLN A 226 -34.49 3.75 14.83
C GLN A 226 -33.26 3.06 14.23
N VAL A 227 -32.19 3.83 14.02
CA VAL A 227 -30.99 3.34 13.37
C VAL A 227 -29.73 3.90 14.00
N VAL A 228 -28.67 3.09 14.05
CA VAL A 228 -27.30 3.54 14.28
C VAL A 228 -26.39 2.97 13.19
N SER A 229 -25.48 3.80 12.68
CA SER A 229 -24.59 3.42 11.59
C SER A 229 -23.13 3.46 11.97
N SER A 230 -22.38 2.42 11.60
CA SER A 230 -20.92 2.43 11.68
C SER A 230 -20.32 3.09 10.45
N MET A 231 -19.43 4.06 10.68
CA MET A 231 -18.58 4.66 9.65
C MET A 231 -17.31 3.82 9.45
N GLY A 232 -16.25 4.40 8.87
CA GLY A 232 -15.07 3.66 8.46
C GLY A 232 -14.19 3.24 9.63
N ALA A 233 -14.11 1.95 9.95
CA ALA A 233 -13.20 1.44 10.99
C ALA A 233 -11.77 1.11 10.49
N GLY A 234 -11.54 1.12 9.18
CA GLY A 234 -10.23 0.82 8.57
C GLY A 234 -9.23 1.98 8.67
N CYS A 235 -7.94 1.68 8.51
CA CYS A 235 -6.82 2.65 8.59
C CYS A 235 -6.77 3.46 9.90
N LYS A 236 -7.29 2.89 11.00
CA LYS A 236 -7.34 3.51 12.32
C LYS A 236 -6.68 2.60 13.34
N SER A 237 -6.17 3.16 14.42
CA SER A 237 -5.49 2.42 15.49
C SER A 237 -5.85 2.88 16.90
N ASP A 238 -6.45 4.06 17.07
CA ASP A 238 -6.72 4.66 18.38
C ASP A 238 -8.20 4.51 18.79
N PRO A 239 -8.54 3.56 19.68
CA PRO A 239 -9.92 3.34 20.12
C PRO A 239 -10.44 4.48 21.01
N THR A 240 -9.57 5.28 21.62
CA THR A 240 -9.97 6.39 22.51
C THR A 240 -10.58 7.57 21.76
N ARG A 241 -10.46 7.55 20.42
CA ARG A 241 -11.01 8.58 19.52
C ARG A 241 -12.32 8.17 18.86
N ILE A 242 -12.96 7.10 19.32
CA ILE A 242 -14.25 6.64 18.82
C ILE A 242 -15.35 7.40 19.57
N PHE A 243 -16.29 7.96 18.81
CA PHE A 243 -17.41 8.74 19.32
C PHE A 243 -18.71 8.29 18.68
N VAL A 244 -19.80 8.48 19.41
CA VAL A 244 -21.16 8.35 18.91
C VAL A 244 -21.78 9.74 18.87
N GLY A 245 -22.34 10.10 17.72
CA GLY A 245 -22.97 11.42 17.51
C GLY A 245 -23.76 11.44 16.21
N ASP A 246 -24.39 12.57 15.89
CA ASP A 246 -25.11 12.71 14.63
C ASP A 246 -24.16 12.64 13.43
N ILE A 247 -24.64 12.15 12.29
CA ILE A 247 -23.86 12.09 11.04
C ILE A 247 -23.27 13.45 10.64
N SER A 248 -23.96 14.56 10.93
CA SER A 248 -23.47 15.92 10.70
C SER A 248 -22.26 16.29 11.56
N ALA A 249 -22.11 15.70 12.75
CA ALA A 249 -21.00 15.95 13.66
C ALA A 249 -19.72 15.23 13.25
N SER A 250 -19.83 14.16 12.46
CA SER A 250 -18.69 13.29 12.15
C SER A 250 -17.57 13.98 11.35
N THR A 251 -16.33 13.66 11.69
CA THR A 251 -15.10 14.31 11.18
C THR A 251 -14.06 13.27 10.80
N GLU A 252 -13.07 13.67 9.99
CA GLU A 252 -11.87 12.88 9.66
C GLU A 252 -12.11 11.47 9.05
N ASP A 253 -13.34 11.14 8.67
CA ASP A 253 -13.73 9.85 8.12
C ASP A 253 -14.22 9.96 6.65
N PRO A 254 -13.49 9.36 5.68
CA PRO A 254 -13.88 9.38 4.27
C PRO A 254 -15.22 8.69 3.96
N LEU A 255 -15.53 7.60 4.66
CA LEU A 255 -16.80 6.89 4.50
C LEU A 255 -17.93 7.79 5.01
N SER A 256 -17.75 8.38 6.19
CA SER A 256 -18.75 9.29 6.74
C SER A 256 -19.01 10.51 5.85
N ARG A 257 -17.95 11.13 5.33
CA ARG A 257 -18.07 12.25 4.38
C ARG A 257 -18.88 11.86 3.14
N SER A 258 -18.59 10.70 2.57
CA SER A 258 -19.26 10.21 1.35
C SER A 258 -20.74 9.87 1.60
N THR A 259 -21.02 9.20 2.72
CA THR A 259 -22.39 8.85 3.15
C THR A 259 -23.21 10.11 3.43
N ARG A 260 -22.67 11.06 4.21
CA ARG A 260 -23.33 12.32 4.54
C ARG A 260 -23.64 13.15 3.29
N ARG A 261 -22.69 13.28 2.36
CA ARG A 261 -22.91 13.98 1.08
C ARG A 261 -24.09 13.37 0.30
N ARG A 262 -24.16 12.04 0.21
CA ARG A 262 -25.23 11.34 -0.50
C ARG A 262 -26.58 11.43 0.20
N LEU A 263 -26.62 11.35 1.53
CA LEU A 263 -27.83 11.57 2.31
C LEU A 263 -28.36 13.00 2.17
N ARG A 264 -27.48 14.01 2.14
CA ARG A 264 -27.88 15.40 1.88
C ARG A 264 -28.50 15.61 0.52
N MET A 265 -28.01 14.91 -0.51
CA MET A 265 -28.66 14.93 -1.83
C MET A 265 -30.08 14.34 -1.82
N ARG A 266 -30.40 13.48 -0.84
CA ARG A 266 -31.75 12.96 -0.58
C ARG A 266 -32.54 13.82 0.43
N GLY A 267 -32.02 14.97 0.84
CA GLY A 267 -32.68 15.88 1.78
C GLY A 267 -32.48 15.55 3.27
N ILE A 268 -31.56 14.64 3.60
CA ILE A 268 -31.28 14.21 4.97
C ILE A 268 -29.95 14.83 5.43
N ALA A 269 -30.02 15.86 6.27
CA ALA A 269 -28.85 16.61 6.72
C ALA A 269 -28.32 16.20 8.11
N SER A 270 -29.22 15.70 8.97
CA SER A 270 -29.00 15.27 10.35
C SER A 270 -30.12 14.30 10.76
N GLY A 271 -30.09 13.79 11.99
CA GLY A 271 -31.07 12.86 12.55
C GLY A 271 -30.65 11.39 12.50
N ILE A 272 -29.40 11.10 12.12
CA ILE A 272 -28.88 9.73 12.00
C ILE A 272 -27.67 9.58 12.92
N PRO A 273 -27.80 8.85 14.04
CA PRO A 273 -26.69 8.50 14.91
C PRO A 273 -25.64 7.64 14.19
N VAL A 274 -24.37 8.01 14.31
CA VAL A 274 -23.24 7.29 13.72
C VAL A 274 -22.11 7.08 14.72
N VAL A 275 -21.45 5.92 14.61
CA VAL A 275 -20.18 5.63 15.27
C VAL A 275 -19.06 6.01 14.31
N PHE A 276 -18.20 6.93 14.72
CA PHE A 276 -17.08 7.41 13.91
C PHE A 276 -15.84 7.62 14.78
N SER A 277 -14.69 7.90 14.15
CA SER A 277 -13.48 8.24 14.87
C SER A 277 -12.87 9.54 14.34
N THR A 278 -12.36 10.36 15.26
CA THR A 278 -11.67 11.63 14.97
C THR A 278 -10.16 11.45 14.79
N GLU A 279 -9.69 10.21 14.69
CA GLU A 279 -8.30 9.91 14.34
C GLU A 279 -7.99 10.44 12.94
N LYS A 280 -6.96 11.28 12.84
CA LYS A 280 -6.55 11.89 11.58
C LYS A 280 -5.69 10.92 10.78
N PRO A 281 -5.97 10.75 9.47
CA PRO A 281 -5.02 10.14 8.55
C PRO A 281 -3.73 10.98 8.52
N GLY A 282 -2.56 10.32 8.47
CA GLY A 282 -1.27 11.01 8.51
C GLY A 282 -0.10 10.15 8.04
N THR A 283 1.07 10.77 7.88
CA THR A 283 2.33 10.08 7.53
C THR A 283 2.71 9.08 8.63
N GLY A 284 3.03 7.85 8.26
CA GLY A 284 3.30 6.76 9.21
C GLY A 284 2.06 6.02 9.75
N LYS A 285 0.84 6.43 9.36
CA LYS A 285 -0.39 5.67 9.62
C LYS A 285 -0.73 4.78 8.43
N ALA A 286 -1.44 3.68 8.66
CA ALA A 286 -1.84 2.75 7.60
C ALA A 286 -2.69 3.46 6.53
N GLN A 287 -2.33 3.30 5.25
CA GLN A 287 -3.02 3.92 4.12
C GLN A 287 -3.59 2.84 3.19
N LEU A 288 -4.44 3.26 2.25
CA LEU A 288 -4.91 2.38 1.17
C LEU A 288 -3.69 1.80 0.44
N LEU A 289 -3.63 0.46 0.36
CA LEU A 289 -2.57 -0.18 -0.39
C LEU A 289 -2.68 0.20 -1.88
N PRO A 290 -1.56 0.55 -2.54
CA PRO A 290 -1.56 0.78 -3.99
C PRO A 290 -1.95 -0.51 -4.72
N LEU A 291 -2.67 -0.37 -5.84
CA LEU A 291 -2.94 -1.50 -6.73
C LEU A 291 -1.67 -1.78 -7.53
N SER A 292 -1.42 -3.04 -7.85
CA SER A 292 -0.33 -3.40 -8.76
C SER A 292 -0.56 -2.79 -10.14
N GLU A 293 0.53 -2.50 -10.86
CA GLU A 293 0.48 -1.90 -12.19
C GLU A 293 -0.28 -2.78 -13.20
N GLU A 294 -0.24 -4.10 -13.02
CA GLU A 294 -1.00 -5.09 -13.81
C GLU A 294 -2.52 -4.97 -13.66
N GLU A 295 -3.01 -4.58 -12.48
CA GLU A 295 -4.45 -4.37 -12.24
C GLU A 295 -4.90 -3.03 -12.83
N PHE A 296 -4.05 -1.99 -12.78
CA PHE A 296 -4.29 -0.72 -13.46
C PHE A 296 -4.40 -0.88 -14.99
N ALA A 297 -3.64 -1.81 -15.58
CA ALA A 297 -3.66 -2.10 -17.01
C ALA A 297 -4.95 -2.79 -17.50
N LYS A 298 -5.71 -3.44 -16.60
CA LYS A 298 -6.92 -4.22 -16.94
C LYS A 298 -8.20 -3.39 -17.10
N GLY A 299 -8.17 -2.09 -16.81
CA GLY A 299 -9.31 -1.18 -17.04
C GLY A 299 -9.47 -0.10 -15.96
N LYS A 300 -10.55 0.70 -16.05
CA LYS A 300 -10.86 1.70 -15.00
C LYS A 300 -11.12 0.97 -13.68
N VAL A 301 -10.49 1.43 -12.61
CA VAL A 301 -10.44 0.79 -11.28
C VAL A 301 -11.82 0.42 -10.69
N GLY A 302 -12.94 1.01 -11.14
CA GLY A 302 -14.29 0.61 -10.72
C GLY A 302 -14.85 -0.65 -11.40
N GLU A 303 -14.27 -1.07 -12.52
CA GLU A 303 -14.73 -2.19 -13.37
C GLU A 303 -13.99 -3.50 -13.09
N LEU A 304 -12.93 -3.47 -12.26
CA LEU A 304 -12.13 -4.64 -11.85
C LEU A 304 -12.75 -5.42 -10.69
N ALA A 305 -13.77 -4.85 -10.05
CA ALA A 305 -14.53 -5.51 -9.01
C ALA A 305 -15.46 -6.59 -9.60
N PRO A 306 -15.67 -7.73 -8.90
CA PRO A 306 -16.63 -8.76 -9.33
C PRO A 306 -18.07 -8.25 -9.50
N MET A 307 -18.39 -7.10 -8.87
CA MET A 307 -19.63 -6.35 -8.97
C MET A 307 -19.32 -4.86 -9.12
N ALA A 308 -20.19 -4.11 -9.81
CA ALA A 308 -20.13 -2.65 -9.78
C ALA A 308 -20.25 -2.19 -8.31
N ASP A 309 -19.40 -1.24 -7.89
CA ASP A 309 -19.34 -0.62 -6.56
C ASP A 309 -18.65 -1.40 -5.42
N PHE A 310 -17.91 -2.49 -5.72
CA PHE A 310 -17.02 -3.13 -4.73
C PHE A 310 -15.62 -2.49 -4.71
N ARG A 311 -14.98 -2.38 -3.53
CA ARG A 311 -13.66 -1.74 -3.41
C ARG A 311 -12.58 -2.66 -3.97
N VAL A 312 -11.88 -2.20 -5.01
CA VAL A 312 -10.73 -2.89 -5.61
C VAL A 312 -9.46 -2.75 -4.75
N ARG A 313 -9.39 -1.72 -3.89
CA ARG A 313 -8.26 -1.48 -2.97
C ARG A 313 -8.55 -2.06 -1.59
N ILE A 314 -7.63 -2.89 -1.09
CA ILE A 314 -7.67 -3.41 0.27
C ILE A 314 -7.30 -2.27 1.23
N LEU A 315 -8.24 -1.88 2.10
CA LEU A 315 -7.88 -1.05 3.26
C LEU A 315 -7.26 -1.94 4.33
N PRO A 316 -6.09 -1.60 4.87
CA PRO A 316 -5.58 -2.22 6.08
C PRO A 316 -6.56 -2.02 7.23
N VAL A 317 -6.87 -3.11 7.93
CA VAL A 317 -7.78 -3.11 9.09
C VAL A 317 -7.07 -3.78 10.26
N LEU A 318 -6.92 -3.03 11.35
CA LEU A 318 -6.52 -3.58 12.64
C LEU A 318 -7.77 -4.09 13.37
N GLY A 319 -7.84 -5.39 13.67
CA GLY A 319 -9.06 -6.05 14.15
C GLY A 319 -9.68 -5.45 15.43
N THR A 320 -8.88 -4.79 16.26
CA THR A 320 -9.35 -4.07 17.46
C THR A 320 -10.31 -2.93 17.13
N MET A 321 -10.11 -2.23 16.01
CA MET A 321 -10.94 -1.07 15.66
C MET A 321 -12.36 -1.45 15.26
N PRO A 322 -12.60 -2.36 14.29
CA PRO A 322 -13.94 -2.84 14.00
C PRO A 322 -14.67 -3.41 15.23
N ALA A 323 -13.95 -4.12 16.10
CA ALA A 323 -14.50 -4.66 17.34
C ALA A 323 -15.04 -3.56 18.25
N VAL A 324 -14.25 -2.51 18.52
CA VAL A 324 -14.68 -1.39 19.37
C VAL A 324 -15.81 -0.59 18.71
N PHE A 325 -15.80 -0.42 17.38
CA PHE A 325 -16.93 0.18 16.66
C PHE A 325 -18.21 -0.64 16.84
N GLY A 326 -18.12 -1.98 16.75
CA GLY A 326 -19.24 -2.88 16.94
C GLY A 326 -19.78 -2.82 18.38
N CYS A 327 -18.90 -2.82 19.37
CA CYS A 327 -19.26 -2.66 20.78
C CYS A 327 -19.89 -1.29 21.06
N ALA A 328 -19.38 -0.21 20.47
CA ALA A 328 -19.95 1.13 20.62
C ALA A 328 -21.36 1.22 20.02
N ALA A 329 -21.58 0.62 18.84
CA ALA A 329 -22.90 0.54 18.22
C ALA A 329 -23.88 -0.29 19.08
N ALA A 330 -23.44 -1.46 19.57
CA ALA A 330 -24.26 -2.28 20.46
C ALA A 330 -24.63 -1.54 21.76
N ASN A 331 -23.66 -0.88 22.38
CA ASN A 331 -23.88 -0.09 23.60
C ASN A 331 -24.88 1.03 23.36
N TYR A 332 -24.80 1.74 22.22
CA TYR A 332 -25.78 2.76 21.86
C TYR A 332 -27.20 2.19 21.79
N VAL A 333 -27.38 1.05 21.11
CA VAL A 333 -28.69 0.36 21.00
C VAL A 333 -29.21 -0.04 22.38
N ILE A 334 -28.37 -0.68 23.20
CA ILE A 334 -28.73 -1.16 24.54
C ILE A 334 -29.22 0.00 25.42
N LEU A 335 -28.44 1.07 25.52
CA LEU A 335 -28.79 2.21 26.36
C LEU A 335 -30.03 2.94 25.83
N LYS A 336 -30.18 3.03 24.50
CA LYS A 336 -31.34 3.69 23.88
C LYS A 336 -32.64 2.93 24.14
N LEU A 337 -32.63 1.60 24.01
CA LEU A 337 -33.79 0.74 24.28
C LEU A 337 -34.12 0.67 25.77
N ALA A 338 -33.10 0.64 26.63
CA ALA A 338 -33.29 0.63 28.08
C ALA A 338 -33.72 1.99 28.66
N GLY A 339 -33.71 3.06 27.85
CA GLY A 339 -34.01 4.41 28.32
C GLY A 339 -32.94 5.01 29.23
N TYR A 340 -31.71 4.51 29.16
CA TYR A 340 -30.60 4.99 29.98
C TYR A 340 -30.08 6.34 29.45
N PRO A 341 -29.80 7.33 30.30
CA PRO A 341 -29.33 8.64 29.87
C PRO A 341 -27.94 8.55 29.22
N THR A 342 -27.78 9.14 28.03
CA THR A 342 -26.52 9.17 27.28
C THR A 342 -26.20 10.56 26.77
N ASP A 343 -25.00 11.05 27.06
CA ASP A 343 -24.46 12.29 26.51
C ASP A 343 -23.65 11.98 25.25
N ASN A 344 -24.26 12.17 24.07
CA ASN A 344 -23.57 11.99 22.79
C ASN A 344 -22.79 13.26 22.44
N VAL A 345 -21.75 13.11 21.61
CA VAL A 345 -20.93 14.26 21.20
C VAL A 345 -21.78 15.28 20.44
N GLU A 346 -21.85 16.49 20.98
CA GLU A 346 -22.51 17.62 20.33
C GLU A 346 -21.79 18.02 19.03
N THR A 347 -22.56 18.49 18.06
CA THR A 347 -22.11 18.94 16.75
C THR A 347 -20.91 19.88 16.85
N LYS A 348 -19.92 19.73 15.95
CA LYS A 348 -18.72 20.58 15.81
C LYS A 348 -19.05 22.04 16.18
N GLY A 349 -18.51 22.54 17.31
CA GLY A 349 -18.79 23.85 17.89
C GLY A 349 -18.38 25.08 17.07
N ARG A 350 -18.80 25.16 15.81
CA ARG A 350 -18.61 26.28 14.86
C ARG A 350 -19.93 26.82 14.33
N ASP A 351 -21.07 26.49 14.94
CA ASP A 351 -22.39 26.95 14.48
C ASP A 351 -22.45 28.48 14.38
N LYS A 352 -21.88 29.20 15.36
CA LYS A 352 -21.75 30.67 15.32
C LYS A 352 -20.97 31.17 14.10
N LEU A 353 -19.94 30.44 13.65
CA LEU A 353 -19.18 30.79 12.44
C LEU A 353 -20.07 30.61 11.21
N TYR A 354 -20.79 29.49 11.11
CA TYR A 354 -21.66 29.20 9.98
C TYR A 354 -22.85 30.16 9.90
N GLU A 355 -23.45 30.50 11.04
CA GLU A 355 -24.47 31.57 11.15
C GLU A 355 -23.92 32.92 10.71
N THR A 356 -22.69 33.26 11.12
CA THR A 356 -22.02 34.51 10.70
C THR A 356 -21.80 34.55 9.20
N ILE A 357 -21.37 33.45 8.59
CA ILE A 357 -21.17 33.37 7.14
C ILE A 357 -22.52 33.40 6.41
N LEU A 358 -23.56 32.72 6.92
CA LEU A 358 -24.92 32.78 6.37
C LEU A 358 -25.46 34.21 6.38
N ALA A 359 -25.26 34.96 7.47
CA ALA A 359 -25.64 36.36 7.56
C ALA A 359 -24.87 37.26 6.57
N GLN A 360 -23.61 36.91 6.24
CA GLN A 360 -22.86 37.61 5.19
C GLN A 360 -23.41 37.33 3.80
N VAL A 361 -23.75 36.06 3.49
CA VAL A 361 -24.39 35.69 2.23
C VAL A 361 -25.73 36.41 2.08
N GLN A 362 -26.53 36.46 3.15
CA GLN A 362 -27.78 37.23 3.20
C GLN A 362 -27.55 38.70 2.83
N GLY A 363 -26.58 39.35 3.48
CA GLY A 363 -26.26 40.75 3.19
C GLY A 363 -25.74 40.98 1.76
N SER A 364 -25.04 40.01 1.17
CA SER A 364 -24.58 40.08 -0.21
C SER A 364 -25.73 39.95 -1.20
N GLU A 365 -26.60 38.97 -1.02
CA GLU A 365 -27.79 38.75 -1.86
C GLU A 365 -28.78 39.93 -1.80
N GLU A 366 -28.91 40.58 -0.65
CA GLU A 366 -29.68 41.82 -0.53
C GLU A 366 -29.10 42.96 -1.37
N LYS A 367 -27.78 43.11 -1.45
CA LYS A 367 -27.14 44.13 -2.32
C LYS A 367 -27.33 43.79 -3.79
N VAL A 368 -27.18 42.53 -4.16
CA VAL A 368 -27.41 42.04 -5.52
C VAL A 368 -28.86 42.29 -5.93
N ALA A 369 -29.83 42.07 -5.04
CA ALA A 369 -31.23 42.38 -5.28
C ALA A 369 -31.49 43.88 -5.53
N ARG A 370 -30.83 44.76 -4.77
CA ARG A 370 -30.91 46.22 -4.98
C ARG A 370 -30.34 46.63 -6.34
N ALA A 371 -29.17 46.07 -6.70
CA ALA A 371 -28.47 46.41 -7.93
C ALA A 371 -29.16 45.85 -9.19
N SER A 372 -29.62 44.59 -9.15
CA SER A 372 -30.21 43.91 -10.31
C SER A 372 -31.67 44.26 -10.59
N MET A 373 -32.45 44.61 -9.56
CA MET A 373 -33.90 44.89 -9.71
C MET A 373 -34.30 46.34 -9.40
N GLY A 374 -33.33 47.22 -9.08
CA GLY A 374 -33.60 48.64 -8.75
C GLY A 374 -34.44 48.84 -7.49
N TRP A 375 -34.48 47.83 -6.60
CA TRP A 375 -35.31 47.86 -5.40
C TRP A 375 -34.73 48.82 -4.34
N GLY A 376 -35.58 49.69 -3.79
CA GLY A 376 -35.28 50.50 -2.60
C GLY A 376 -35.11 49.63 -1.34
N ALA A 377 -34.47 50.17 -0.31
CA ALA A 377 -34.10 49.44 0.91
C ALA A 377 -35.27 48.73 1.62
N GLU A 378 -36.50 49.25 1.50
CA GLU A 378 -37.69 48.64 2.11
C GLU A 378 -38.16 47.37 1.41
N ASN A 379 -37.94 47.25 0.09
CA ASN A 379 -38.41 46.10 -0.70
C ASN A 379 -37.56 44.84 -0.52
N VAL A 380 -36.37 44.98 0.09
CA VAL A 380 -35.38 43.92 0.29
C VAL A 380 -35.42 43.36 1.72
N LYS A 381 -36.03 44.09 2.67
CA LYS A 381 -36.23 43.62 4.04
C LYS A 381 -37.05 42.32 4.05
N GLY A 382 -36.52 41.29 4.71
CA GLY A 382 -37.18 39.98 4.83
C GLY A 382 -36.96 39.04 3.65
N LEU A 383 -35.96 39.28 2.79
CA LEU A 383 -35.54 38.32 1.75
C LEU A 383 -35.10 37.01 2.41
N LYS A 384 -35.75 35.89 2.07
CA LYS A 384 -35.36 34.57 2.60
C LYS A 384 -34.35 33.89 1.69
N LEU A 385 -33.25 33.40 2.26
CA LEU A 385 -32.33 32.52 1.54
C LEU A 385 -32.81 31.06 1.56
N PRO A 386 -32.65 30.31 0.46
CA PRO A 386 -32.85 28.87 0.44
C PRO A 386 -31.61 28.12 0.97
N LEU A 387 -31.01 28.62 2.06
CA LEU A 387 -29.78 28.10 2.66
C LEU A 387 -29.91 28.04 4.18
N THR A 388 -29.37 26.99 4.78
CA THR A 388 -29.27 26.82 6.24
C THR A 388 -27.82 26.95 6.72
N ALA A 389 -27.61 27.13 8.03
CA ALA A 389 -26.27 27.14 8.61
C ALA A 389 -25.52 25.80 8.37
N ALA A 390 -26.25 24.68 8.32
CA ALA A 390 -25.70 23.37 8.00
C ALA A 390 -25.19 23.28 6.55
N ASP A 391 -25.86 23.96 5.62
CA ASP A 391 -25.43 24.05 4.22
C ASP A 391 -24.19 24.92 4.04
N VAL A 392 -24.07 25.99 4.85
CA VAL A 392 -22.86 26.80 4.89
C VAL A 392 -21.69 25.99 5.43
N GLY A 393 -21.90 25.25 6.53
CA GLY A 393 -20.89 24.34 7.07
C GLY A 393 -20.46 23.28 6.06
N TYR A 394 -21.41 22.75 5.26
CA TYR A 394 -21.11 21.84 4.15
C TYR A 394 -20.11 22.42 3.15
N LEU A 395 -20.43 23.60 2.61
CA LEU A 395 -19.64 24.23 1.57
C LEU A 395 -18.24 24.55 2.10
N VAL A 396 -18.17 25.20 3.25
CA VAL A 396 -16.90 25.65 3.84
C VAL A 396 -16.02 24.46 4.21
N GLU A 397 -16.53 23.49 4.97
CA GLU A 397 -15.68 22.44 5.54
C GLU A 397 -15.48 21.25 4.59
N GLU A 398 -16.46 20.90 3.77
CA GLU A 398 -16.40 19.67 2.96
C GLU A 398 -16.06 19.91 1.51
N VAL A 399 -16.71 20.90 0.90
CA VAL A 399 -16.44 21.24 -0.51
C VAL A 399 -15.10 21.97 -0.60
N TYR A 400 -14.88 22.96 0.25
CA TYR A 400 -13.69 23.82 0.21
C TYR A 400 -12.63 23.52 1.28
N ARG A 401 -12.82 22.46 2.09
CA ARG A 401 -11.85 21.97 3.08
C ARG A 401 -11.35 23.05 4.06
N GLY A 402 -12.21 24.01 4.38
CA GLY A 402 -11.92 25.12 5.28
C GLY A 402 -10.85 26.07 4.74
N ARG A 403 -10.75 26.25 3.42
CA ARG A 403 -9.75 27.13 2.77
C ARG A 403 -10.39 28.02 1.72
N SER A 404 -9.79 29.19 1.49
CA SER A 404 -10.11 30.01 0.33
C SER A 404 -9.67 29.32 -0.96
N VAL A 405 -10.50 29.40 -2.01
CA VAL A 405 -10.15 28.89 -3.34
C VAL A 405 -9.10 29.75 -4.04
N VAL A 406 -8.98 31.03 -3.67
CA VAL A 406 -8.02 31.94 -4.31
C VAL A 406 -6.66 31.89 -3.60
N SER A 407 -6.65 32.05 -2.28
CA SER A 407 -5.39 32.16 -1.52
C SER A 407 -5.01 30.90 -0.73
N GLY A 408 -5.91 29.92 -0.60
CA GLY A 408 -5.69 28.75 0.25
C GLY A 408 -5.71 29.04 1.76
N VAL A 409 -5.95 30.30 2.16
CA VAL A 409 -5.94 30.73 3.57
C VAL A 409 -7.18 30.20 4.30
N PRO A 410 -7.03 29.61 5.51
CA PRO A 410 -8.15 29.01 6.25
C PRO A 410 -8.84 29.95 7.24
N THR A 411 -8.41 31.20 7.37
CA THR A 411 -8.93 32.16 8.34
C THR A 411 -9.84 33.19 7.67
N ARG A 412 -10.82 33.72 8.43
CA ARG A 412 -11.79 34.73 7.98
C ARG A 412 -12.52 34.35 6.69
N LEU A 413 -13.03 33.12 6.62
CA LEU A 413 -13.74 32.63 5.44
C LEU A 413 -15.11 33.30 5.26
N ALA A 414 -15.51 33.48 4.00
CA ALA A 414 -16.81 33.98 3.57
C ALA A 414 -17.27 33.23 2.31
N LEU A 415 -18.58 33.13 2.11
CA LEU A 415 -19.19 32.60 0.89
C LEU A 415 -19.77 33.75 0.07
N VAL A 416 -19.55 33.74 -1.24
CA VAL A 416 -20.05 34.74 -2.20
C VAL A 416 -20.43 34.06 -3.52
N ARG A 417 -21.35 34.66 -4.29
CA ARG A 417 -21.66 34.22 -5.66
C ARG A 417 -20.41 34.21 -6.52
N TRP A 418 -20.17 33.13 -7.25
CA TRP A 418 -19.03 33.00 -8.16
C TRP A 418 -19.18 33.83 -9.44
N GLN A 419 -20.41 33.96 -9.93
CA GLN A 419 -20.74 34.72 -11.13
C GLN A 419 -21.85 35.72 -10.84
N ALA A 420 -21.82 36.83 -11.60
CA ALA A 420 -22.94 37.77 -11.61
C ALA A 420 -24.22 37.04 -12.06
N PRO A 421 -25.36 37.27 -11.39
CA PRO A 421 -26.58 36.53 -11.71
C PRO A 421 -27.16 36.96 -13.06
N GLU A 422 -27.49 35.98 -13.89
CA GLU A 422 -28.19 36.19 -15.17
C GLU A 422 -29.71 36.07 -14.95
N GLY A 423 -30.43 37.18 -15.10
CA GLY A 423 -31.90 37.22 -15.02
C GLY A 423 -32.49 37.47 -13.62
N LYS A 424 -33.75 37.04 -13.40
CA LYS A 424 -34.48 37.30 -12.14
C LYS A 424 -33.88 36.48 -10.99
N THR A 425 -33.26 37.15 -10.04
CA THR A 425 -32.60 36.58 -8.85
C THR A 425 -33.57 36.19 -7.73
N ILE A 426 -34.80 36.71 -7.73
CA ILE A 426 -35.79 36.49 -6.67
C ILE A 426 -37.01 35.76 -7.24
N LYS A 427 -37.57 34.86 -6.43
CA LYS A 427 -38.89 34.25 -6.64
C LYS A 427 -39.88 34.97 -5.74
N GLU A 428 -40.92 35.54 -6.34
CA GLU A 428 -42.11 36.05 -5.65
C GLU A 428 -43.14 34.91 -5.65
N GLY A 429 -43.42 34.34 -4.47
CA GLY A 429 -44.57 33.46 -4.23
C GLY A 429 -45.50 34.10 -3.19
N ASP A 430 -46.71 33.56 -3.02
CA ASP A 430 -47.79 34.05 -2.16
C ASP A 430 -47.32 34.60 -0.79
N GLY A 431 -46.93 35.87 -0.75
CA GLY A 431 -46.57 36.63 0.46
C GLY A 431 -45.09 36.64 0.90
N GLN A 432 -44.20 35.77 0.39
CA GLN A 432 -42.80 35.69 0.84
C GLN A 432 -41.80 35.80 -0.32
N LYS A 433 -40.87 36.74 -0.23
CA LYS A 433 -39.77 36.92 -1.19
C LYS A 433 -38.62 35.99 -0.84
N SER A 434 -38.16 35.18 -1.80
CA SER A 434 -37.02 34.26 -1.62
C SER A 434 -35.99 34.38 -2.73
N SER A 435 -34.70 34.35 -2.40
CA SER A 435 -33.63 34.28 -3.40
C SER A 435 -33.66 32.94 -4.17
N ARG A 436 -33.27 32.96 -5.44
CA ARG A 436 -33.09 31.76 -6.29
C ARG A 436 -31.68 31.17 -6.21
N LEU A 437 -30.85 31.65 -5.28
CA LEU A 437 -29.49 31.18 -5.04
C LEU A 437 -29.42 29.66 -4.85
N ARG A 438 -28.50 29.01 -5.56
CA ARG A 438 -28.20 27.58 -5.42
C ARG A 438 -26.84 27.38 -4.76
N LEU A 439 -26.68 26.26 -4.07
CA LEU A 439 -25.43 25.90 -3.39
C LEU A 439 -24.21 25.90 -4.32
N GLY A 440 -24.34 25.40 -5.55
CA GLY A 440 -23.25 25.34 -6.53
C GLY A 440 -22.83 26.70 -7.11
N GLU A 441 -23.57 27.77 -6.82
CA GLU A 441 -23.23 29.13 -7.26
C GLU A 441 -22.32 29.87 -6.27
N LEU A 442 -22.06 29.29 -5.09
CA LEU A 442 -21.27 29.91 -4.03
C LEU A 442 -19.83 29.40 -4.03
N VAL A 443 -18.88 30.31 -3.83
CA VAL A 443 -17.45 30.01 -3.64
C VAL A 443 -16.97 30.44 -2.25
N CYS A 444 -16.03 29.67 -1.67
CA CYS A 444 -15.40 30.00 -0.41
C CYS A 444 -14.10 30.80 -0.63
N MET A 445 -14.03 31.98 -0.01
CA MET A 445 -12.91 32.93 -0.11
C MET A 445 -12.60 33.54 1.26
N THR A 446 -11.50 34.29 1.40
CA THR A 446 -11.36 35.15 2.59
C THR A 446 -12.34 36.33 2.53
N LYS A 447 -12.68 36.92 3.67
CA LYS A 447 -13.61 38.05 3.75
C LYS A 447 -13.13 39.26 2.94
N GLU A 448 -11.82 39.45 2.88
CA GLU A 448 -11.15 40.49 2.11
C GLU A 448 -11.26 40.20 0.60
N GLU A 449 -11.00 38.96 0.17
CA GLU A 449 -11.19 38.52 -1.23
C GLU A 449 -12.65 38.60 -1.66
N ALA A 450 -13.59 38.15 -0.82
CA ALA A 450 -15.02 38.16 -1.12
C ALA A 450 -15.54 39.59 -1.34
N LYS A 451 -15.00 40.59 -0.62
CA LYS A 451 -15.34 42.01 -0.85
C LYS A 451 -14.85 42.52 -2.19
N VAL A 452 -13.66 42.12 -2.61
CA VAL A 452 -13.11 42.47 -3.93
C VAL A 452 -13.94 41.79 -5.01
N HIS A 453 -14.23 40.49 -4.84
CA HIS A 453 -15.05 39.71 -5.75
C HIS A 453 -16.46 40.29 -5.91
N GLU A 454 -17.14 40.61 -4.80
CA GLU A 454 -18.47 41.21 -4.79
C GLU A 454 -18.48 42.54 -5.56
N ARG A 455 -17.44 43.36 -5.41
CA ARG A 455 -17.33 44.67 -6.07
C ARG A 455 -17.06 44.55 -7.57
N GLU A 456 -16.05 43.78 -7.95
CA GLU A 456 -15.53 43.76 -9.33
C GLU A 456 -16.34 42.82 -10.23
N VAL A 457 -16.71 41.64 -9.73
CA VAL A 457 -17.38 40.59 -10.53
C VAL A 457 -18.89 40.67 -10.35
N VAL A 458 -19.39 40.51 -9.11
CA VAL A 458 -20.83 40.34 -8.86
C VAL A 458 -21.61 41.63 -9.13
N LEU A 459 -21.09 42.78 -8.70
CA LEU A 459 -21.70 44.10 -8.92
C LEU A 459 -21.08 44.87 -10.09
N GLY A 460 -19.78 44.67 -10.36
CA GLY A 460 -19.03 45.39 -11.38
C GLY A 460 -19.11 44.78 -12.78
N GLY A 461 -19.65 43.57 -12.93
CA GLY A 461 -19.86 42.91 -14.23
C GLY A 461 -18.59 42.41 -14.91
N LYS A 462 -17.45 42.39 -14.21
CA LYS A 462 -16.19 41.88 -14.73
C LYS A 462 -16.22 40.34 -14.86
N GLY A 463 -15.65 39.81 -15.93
CA GLY A 463 -15.56 38.35 -16.11
C GLY A 463 -14.64 37.70 -15.08
N VAL A 464 -15.00 36.53 -14.57
CA VAL A 464 -14.23 35.88 -13.49
C VAL A 464 -12.81 35.48 -13.92
N GLU A 465 -12.66 35.09 -15.19
CA GLU A 465 -11.36 34.80 -15.82
C GLU A 465 -10.44 36.02 -15.88
N GLU A 466 -11.03 37.22 -15.96
CA GLU A 466 -10.30 38.48 -16.04
C GLU A 466 -9.72 38.89 -14.68
N LEU A 467 -10.30 38.43 -13.57
CA LEU A 467 -9.85 38.77 -12.22
C LEU A 467 -8.90 37.74 -11.60
N TYR A 468 -9.06 36.45 -11.86
CA TYR A 468 -8.30 35.37 -11.19
C TYR A 468 -7.44 34.50 -12.12
N GLY A 469 -7.50 34.71 -13.45
CA GLY A 469 -6.76 33.90 -14.42
C GLY A 469 -7.36 32.50 -14.63
N LYS A 470 -6.91 31.81 -15.70
CA LYS A 470 -7.52 30.54 -16.15
C LYS A 470 -7.32 29.38 -15.18
N ASP A 471 -6.23 29.36 -14.42
CA ASP A 471 -5.86 28.25 -13.54
C ASP A 471 -6.82 28.10 -12.35
N ILE A 472 -7.22 29.23 -11.73
CA ILE A 472 -8.18 29.25 -10.62
C ILE A 472 -9.59 28.89 -11.11
N VAL A 473 -9.97 29.36 -12.31
CA VAL A 473 -11.26 29.04 -12.93
C VAL A 473 -11.35 27.55 -13.28
N HIS A 474 -10.27 26.97 -13.83
CA HIS A 474 -10.19 25.54 -14.09
C HIS A 474 -10.26 24.70 -12.80
N CYS A 475 -9.63 25.14 -11.71
CA CYS A 475 -9.75 24.48 -10.41
C CYS A 475 -11.19 24.48 -9.86
N LEU A 476 -12.00 25.50 -10.17
CA LEU A 476 -13.41 25.57 -9.74
C LEU A 476 -14.34 24.67 -10.57
N VAL A 477 -14.11 24.63 -11.88
CA VAL A 477 -14.82 23.70 -12.79
C VAL A 477 -14.43 22.25 -12.47
N ALA A 478 -13.16 21.99 -12.13
CA ALA A 478 -12.66 20.69 -11.70
C ALA A 478 -13.01 20.35 -10.24
N SER A 479 -13.26 21.28 -9.33
CA SER A 479 -13.62 20.94 -7.94
C SER A 479 -15.07 20.46 -7.77
N HIS A 480 -15.94 20.70 -8.76
CA HIS A 480 -17.20 19.96 -8.91
C HIS A 480 -16.95 18.47 -9.27
N LEU A 481 -15.75 18.13 -9.72
CA LEU A 481 -15.27 16.80 -10.14
C LEU A 481 -13.80 16.58 -9.68
N SER A 482 -13.54 16.58 -8.37
CA SER A 482 -12.31 16.09 -7.73
C SER A 482 -10.96 16.53 -8.34
N CYS A 483 -10.22 17.47 -7.71
CA CYS A 483 -8.79 17.61 -8.01
C CYS A 483 -7.92 17.77 -6.75
N SER A 484 -6.92 16.89 -6.66
CA SER A 484 -5.68 17.00 -5.91
C SER A 484 -4.67 17.79 -6.75
N VAL A 485 -3.96 18.71 -6.12
CA VAL A 485 -2.89 19.51 -6.75
C VAL A 485 -1.78 18.59 -7.26
N ALA A 486 -1.45 18.68 -8.55
CA ALA A 486 -0.21 18.15 -9.14
C ALA A 486 0.35 19.18 -10.13
N GLY A 487 1.67 19.32 -10.12
CA GLY A 487 2.44 20.37 -10.79
C GLY A 487 2.53 20.28 -12.31
N THR A 488 2.91 21.42 -12.86
CA THR A 488 3.53 21.70 -14.16
C THR A 488 3.87 20.51 -15.06
N THR A 489 3.21 20.42 -16.21
CA THR A 489 3.77 19.87 -17.46
C THR A 489 3.16 20.60 -18.69
N ALA A 490 4.01 20.81 -19.69
CA ALA A 490 3.85 21.72 -20.82
C ALA A 490 2.84 21.27 -21.90
N MET A 491 2.29 22.25 -22.61
CA MET A 491 1.43 22.10 -23.80
C MET A 491 2.19 21.49 -25.00
N PHE A 492 1.59 20.48 -25.64
CA PHE A 492 1.83 20.15 -27.05
C PHE A 492 0.55 20.42 -27.88
N PRO A 493 0.67 20.84 -29.16
CA PRO A 493 -0.45 21.32 -29.96
C PRO A 493 -1.30 20.19 -30.57
N THR A 494 -2.60 20.46 -30.72
CA THR A 494 -3.62 19.55 -31.26
C THR A 494 -3.37 19.12 -32.72
N PRO A 495 -3.51 17.83 -33.08
CA PRO A 495 -3.33 17.38 -34.46
C PRO A 495 -4.60 17.55 -35.31
N ASN A 496 -4.36 17.74 -36.61
CA ASN A 496 -5.33 18.14 -37.62
C ASN A 496 -6.33 17.01 -37.97
N ARG A 497 -7.60 17.37 -38.17
CA ARG A 497 -8.80 16.48 -38.28
C ARG A 497 -8.75 15.44 -39.42
N ARG A 498 -7.73 15.48 -40.28
CA ARG A 498 -7.53 14.59 -41.44
C ARG A 498 -6.75 13.30 -41.11
N TYR A 499 -5.96 13.28 -40.03
CA TYR A 499 -5.17 12.11 -39.64
C TYR A 499 -5.98 11.09 -38.81
N ILE A 500 -7.01 11.55 -38.10
CA ILE A 500 -7.89 10.69 -37.28
C ILE A 500 -8.77 9.79 -38.17
N THR A 501 -9.21 10.28 -39.34
CA THR A 501 -9.99 9.48 -40.29
C THR A 501 -9.15 8.44 -41.02
N LEU A 502 -7.85 8.69 -41.22
CA LEU A 502 -6.94 7.74 -41.85
C LEU A 502 -6.56 6.60 -40.88
N ALA A 503 -6.29 6.93 -39.61
CA ALA A 503 -5.99 5.94 -38.57
C ALA A 503 -7.19 5.02 -38.30
N GLY A 504 -8.42 5.55 -38.33
CA GLY A 504 -9.64 4.74 -38.20
C GLY A 504 -9.85 3.77 -39.37
N ALA A 505 -9.48 4.15 -40.59
CA ALA A 505 -9.59 3.28 -41.76
C ALA A 505 -8.54 2.15 -41.76
N ILE A 506 -7.32 2.42 -41.28
CA ILE A 506 -6.25 1.43 -41.17
C ILE A 506 -6.60 0.38 -40.09
N LEU A 507 -7.09 0.84 -38.93
CA LEU A 507 -7.52 -0.07 -37.86
C LEU A 507 -8.72 -0.93 -38.26
N PHE A 508 -9.62 -0.42 -39.11
CA PHE A 508 -10.73 -1.20 -39.65
C PHE A 508 -10.28 -2.25 -40.67
N LEU A 509 -9.27 -1.94 -41.48
CA LEU A 509 -8.68 -2.87 -42.45
C LEU A 509 -7.84 -3.96 -41.76
N GLU A 510 -7.10 -3.63 -40.71
CA GLU A 510 -6.42 -4.65 -39.88
C GLU A 510 -7.41 -5.55 -39.15
N TRP A 511 -8.50 -4.97 -38.63
CA TRP A 511 -9.56 -5.74 -37.99
C TRP A 511 -10.27 -6.70 -38.97
N MET A 512 -10.45 -6.29 -40.23
CA MET A 512 -10.96 -7.16 -41.29
C MET A 512 -9.97 -8.24 -41.75
N TRP A 513 -8.66 -7.97 -41.71
CA TRP A 513 -7.63 -8.95 -42.07
C TRP A 513 -7.53 -10.09 -41.04
N VAL A 514 -7.67 -9.76 -39.75
CA VAL A 514 -7.69 -10.76 -38.65
C VAL A 514 -8.97 -11.61 -38.65
N LEU A 515 -10.10 -11.07 -39.12
CA LEU A 515 -11.40 -11.77 -39.12
C LEU A 515 -11.63 -12.69 -40.33
N LEU A 516 -10.90 -12.49 -41.44
CA LEU A 516 -11.10 -13.25 -42.69
C LEU A 516 -9.82 -13.97 -43.20
N GLY A 517 -8.71 -13.93 -42.45
CA GLY A 517 -7.42 -14.53 -42.80
C GLY A 517 -7.20 -15.97 -42.30
N ASN A 518 -7.55 -16.93 -43.15
CA ASN A 518 -7.10 -18.31 -43.27
C ASN A 518 -7.49 -19.42 -42.24
N PRO A 519 -8.11 -20.52 -42.72
CA PRO A 519 -8.36 -21.75 -41.95
C PRO A 519 -7.21 -22.75 -42.15
N GLY A 520 -6.40 -23.00 -41.13
CA GLY A 520 -5.42 -24.09 -41.22
C GLY A 520 -4.26 -24.00 -40.25
N GLN A 521 -4.49 -24.33 -38.98
CA GLN A 521 -3.49 -24.99 -38.13
C GLN A 521 -4.19 -25.54 -36.88
N LYS A 522 -4.67 -26.78 -37.00
CA LYS A 522 -4.82 -27.68 -35.86
C LYS A 522 -3.42 -28.24 -35.63
N ASP A 523 -2.82 -27.96 -34.46
CA ASP A 523 -1.73 -28.71 -33.80
C ASP A 523 -0.85 -27.80 -32.91
N ILE A 524 -1.45 -27.13 -31.91
CA ILE A 524 -0.68 -26.50 -30.80
C ILE A 524 -1.48 -26.64 -29.48
N ILE A 525 -1.94 -27.85 -29.16
CA ILE A 525 -2.56 -28.16 -27.84
C ILE A 525 -1.83 -29.35 -27.15
N ALA A 526 -0.66 -29.75 -27.66
CA ALA A 526 0.10 -30.89 -27.12
C ALA A 526 1.39 -30.52 -26.35
N SER A 527 1.59 -29.26 -25.93
CA SER A 527 2.84 -28.87 -25.25
C SER A 527 2.72 -27.79 -24.17
N LEU A 528 1.58 -27.65 -23.51
CA LEU A 528 1.51 -26.82 -22.29
C LEU A 528 1.71 -27.71 -21.06
N PRO A 529 2.86 -27.57 -20.36
CA PRO A 529 3.13 -28.34 -19.15
C PRO A 529 2.12 -27.96 -18.06
N SER A 530 1.69 -28.96 -17.31
CA SER A 530 0.82 -28.85 -16.15
C SER A 530 1.27 -27.73 -15.22
N LEU A 531 0.38 -26.77 -14.96
CA LEU A 531 0.60 -25.71 -13.98
C LEU A 531 0.46 -26.31 -12.57
N HIS A 532 1.49 -27.04 -12.13
CA HIS A 532 1.71 -27.25 -10.70
C HIS A 532 1.94 -25.89 -10.07
N LYS A 533 1.04 -25.53 -9.16
CA LYS A 533 1.08 -24.31 -8.38
C LYS A 533 2.16 -24.46 -7.31
N VAL A 534 3.42 -24.29 -7.70
CA VAL A 534 4.50 -24.11 -6.72
C VAL A 534 4.40 -22.66 -6.24
N VAL A 535 3.89 -22.49 -5.02
CA VAL A 535 4.20 -21.29 -4.24
C VAL A 535 5.68 -21.45 -3.91
N ASN A 536 6.57 -20.84 -4.70
CA ASN A 536 7.96 -20.73 -4.29
C ASN A 536 7.98 -19.79 -3.09
N GLU A 537 8.07 -20.35 -1.88
CA GLU A 537 8.47 -19.59 -0.70
C GLU A 537 9.84 -18.96 -1.00
N ASP A 538 10.01 -17.67 -0.75
CA ASP A 538 11.30 -16.99 -0.97
C ASP A 538 12.33 -17.55 0.02
N ILE A 539 13.18 -18.45 -0.46
CA ILE A 539 14.16 -19.17 0.39
C ILE A 539 15.29 -18.25 0.87
N PHE A 540 15.45 -17.08 0.24
CA PHE A 540 16.46 -16.09 0.64
C PHE A 540 15.88 -14.99 1.55
N ASP A 541 14.62 -15.11 1.95
CA ASP A 541 13.98 -14.20 2.89
C ASP A 541 14.37 -14.52 4.35
N TYR A 542 14.54 -13.48 5.16
CA TYR A 542 14.81 -13.58 6.60
C TYR A 542 14.21 -12.42 7.38
N THR A 543 13.92 -12.60 8.67
CA THR A 543 13.25 -11.58 9.50
C THR A 543 14.14 -10.37 9.77
N PHE A 544 13.55 -9.27 10.26
CA PHE A 544 14.29 -8.08 10.68
C PHE A 544 15.39 -8.39 11.69
N VAL A 545 16.50 -7.66 11.64
CA VAL A 545 17.64 -7.85 12.54
C VAL A 545 17.41 -7.10 13.84
N GLU A 546 17.57 -7.80 14.97
CA GLU A 546 17.54 -7.23 16.32
C GLU A 546 18.87 -7.56 17.02
N SER A 547 19.82 -6.62 16.96
CA SER A 547 21.15 -6.79 17.56
C SER A 547 21.26 -6.12 18.92
N ASN A 548 21.43 -6.93 19.98
CA ASN A 548 21.65 -6.43 21.34
C ASN A 548 23.00 -5.72 21.49
N VAL A 549 24.02 -6.16 20.75
CA VAL A 549 25.35 -5.55 20.79
C VAL A 549 25.31 -4.15 20.18
N LEU A 550 24.66 -3.98 19.03
CA LEU A 550 24.50 -2.65 18.43
C LEU A 550 23.72 -1.71 19.36
N LYS A 551 22.71 -2.22 20.05
CA LYS A 551 21.94 -1.46 21.04
C LYS A 551 22.83 -0.96 22.19
N HIS A 552 23.72 -1.79 22.71
CA HIS A 552 24.69 -1.37 23.72
C HIS A 552 25.67 -0.31 23.21
N ILE A 553 26.15 -0.44 21.96
CA ILE A 553 26.98 0.60 21.33
C ILE A 553 26.18 1.90 21.29
N CYS A 554 24.96 1.88 20.77
CA CYS A 554 24.09 3.06 20.68
C CYS A 554 23.72 3.67 22.04
N ASP A 555 23.57 2.86 23.09
CA ASP A 555 23.36 3.33 24.47
C ASP A 555 24.59 4.07 25.03
N SER A 556 25.79 3.65 24.63
CA SER A 556 27.07 4.25 25.05
C SER A 556 27.51 5.46 24.20
N THR A 557 26.92 5.63 23.02
CA THR A 557 27.21 6.74 22.10
C THR A 557 26.58 8.05 22.57
N GLU A 558 27.31 9.15 22.45
CA GLU A 558 26.79 10.49 22.68
C GLU A 558 26.09 11.04 21.43
N TRP A 559 24.76 11.18 21.47
CA TRP A 559 23.96 11.57 20.30
C TRP A 559 23.75 13.08 20.18
N SER A 560 23.98 13.63 18.98
CA SER A 560 23.75 15.03 18.64
C SER A 560 22.50 15.22 17.79
N SER A 561 21.56 16.03 18.27
CA SER A 561 20.35 16.40 17.52
C SER A 561 20.60 17.35 16.34
N LYS A 562 21.81 17.90 16.23
CA LYS A 562 22.20 18.90 15.23
C LYS A 562 23.03 18.33 14.09
N LEU A 563 23.44 17.07 14.17
CA LEU A 563 24.33 16.44 13.21
C LEU A 563 23.55 15.46 12.33
N ILE A 564 23.66 15.62 11.01
CA ILE A 564 23.05 14.75 10.01
C ILE A 564 24.14 14.27 9.05
N PHE A 565 24.12 12.99 8.74
CA PHE A 565 24.99 12.35 7.77
C PHE A 565 24.23 11.98 6.49
N THR A 566 24.87 12.22 5.37
CA THR A 566 24.45 11.75 4.03
C THR A 566 25.56 10.89 3.45
N CYS A 567 25.18 9.89 2.65
CA CYS A 567 26.11 9.00 1.97
C CYS A 567 25.59 8.79 0.56
N GLU A 568 26.05 9.64 -0.36
CA GLU A 568 25.45 9.79 -1.69
C GLU A 568 26.24 9.13 -2.82
N ASP A 569 27.46 8.66 -2.54
CA ASP A 569 28.42 8.23 -3.56
C ASP A 569 28.69 6.71 -3.55
N ASN A 570 27.72 5.90 -3.13
CA ASN A 570 27.86 4.43 -3.11
C ASN A 570 27.76 3.86 -4.54
N SER A 571 28.78 3.17 -5.02
CA SER A 571 28.79 2.57 -6.37
C SER A 571 29.71 1.35 -6.46
N GLY A 572 29.46 0.48 -7.43
CA GLY A 572 30.22 -0.76 -7.62
C GLY A 572 29.29 -1.97 -7.77
N ASP A 573 29.82 -3.16 -7.50
CA ASP A 573 29.02 -4.38 -7.39
C ASP A 573 28.20 -4.41 -6.08
N VAL A 574 27.41 -5.48 -5.88
CA VAL A 574 26.59 -5.64 -4.67
C VAL A 574 27.40 -5.57 -3.38
N ALA A 575 28.59 -6.16 -3.35
CA ALA A 575 29.42 -6.21 -2.17
C ALA A 575 30.12 -4.87 -1.91
N ASP A 576 30.52 -4.15 -2.97
CA ASP A 576 31.04 -2.78 -2.89
C ASP A 576 30.00 -1.85 -2.26
N VAL A 577 28.79 -1.83 -2.84
CA VAL A 577 27.70 -0.94 -2.40
C VAL A 577 27.24 -1.31 -0.99
N ARG A 578 27.08 -2.62 -0.70
CA ARG A 578 26.72 -3.11 0.64
C ARG A 578 27.70 -2.59 1.69
N ASN A 579 28.99 -2.81 1.47
CA ASN A 579 30.00 -2.43 2.46
C ASN A 579 30.22 -0.93 2.54
N SER A 580 30.07 -0.18 1.45
CA SER A 580 30.13 1.28 1.47
C SER A 580 29.01 1.88 2.36
N ILE A 581 27.78 1.35 2.24
CA ILE A 581 26.65 1.77 3.07
C ILE A 581 26.85 1.38 4.54
N LEU A 582 27.30 0.16 4.82
CA LEU A 582 27.57 -0.30 6.20
C LEU A 582 28.69 0.51 6.85
N ASN A 583 29.74 0.84 6.10
CA ASN A 583 30.84 1.69 6.55
C ASN A 583 30.31 3.08 6.94
N CYS A 584 29.52 3.71 6.07
CA CYS A 584 28.82 4.97 6.35
C CYS A 584 27.96 4.89 7.63
N LEU A 585 27.17 3.83 7.77
CA LEU A 585 26.32 3.62 8.94
C LEU A 585 27.14 3.49 10.22
N ARG A 586 28.20 2.69 10.21
CA ARG A 586 29.04 2.46 11.39
C ARG A 586 29.75 3.73 11.88
N PHE A 587 30.24 4.56 10.95
CA PHE A 587 30.82 5.87 11.28
C PHE A 587 29.78 6.89 11.74
N THR A 588 28.58 6.87 11.15
CA THR A 588 27.46 7.72 11.61
C THR A 588 27.09 7.42 13.06
N ILE A 589 27.05 6.13 13.43
CA ILE A 589 26.83 5.69 14.81
C ILE A 589 28.02 6.10 15.69
N ALA A 590 29.26 5.92 15.25
CA ALA A 590 30.44 6.33 16.01
C ALA A 590 30.46 7.85 16.30
N ALA A 591 29.97 8.68 15.38
CA ALA A 591 29.81 10.12 15.57
C ALA A 591 28.56 10.54 16.37
N GLY A 592 27.61 9.64 16.59
CA GLY A 592 26.33 9.94 17.25
C GLY A 592 25.44 10.91 16.45
N GLY A 593 25.42 10.80 15.12
CA GLY A 593 24.60 11.65 14.24
C GLY A 593 23.30 10.98 13.78
N ARG A 594 22.48 11.71 13.03
CA ARG A 594 21.31 11.15 12.33
C ARG A 594 21.69 10.74 10.91
N LEU A 595 21.01 9.77 10.33
CA LEU A 595 21.33 9.27 8.98
C LEU A 595 20.21 9.60 8.00
N VAL A 596 20.53 10.18 6.85
CA VAL A 596 19.65 10.14 5.69
C VAL A 596 19.88 8.82 4.96
N ALA A 597 18.81 8.15 4.54
CA ALA A 597 18.87 6.92 3.78
C ALA A 597 19.89 7.07 2.63
N PRO A 598 20.93 6.22 2.58
CA PRO A 598 21.99 6.33 1.59
C PRO A 598 21.47 6.26 0.14
N ARG A 599 22.24 6.77 -0.80
CA ARG A 599 21.93 6.70 -2.24
C ARG A 599 22.98 5.92 -3.01
N ILE A 600 22.56 5.27 -4.08
CA ILE A 600 23.39 4.43 -4.95
C ILE A 600 23.56 5.13 -6.29
N ILE A 601 24.78 5.22 -6.80
CA ILE A 601 25.06 5.71 -8.16
C ILE A 601 24.86 4.57 -9.14
N VAL A 602 24.01 4.80 -10.14
CA VAL A 602 23.77 3.87 -11.26
C VAL A 602 24.74 4.21 -12.40
N SER A 603 25.42 3.19 -12.92
CA SER A 603 26.30 3.32 -14.08
C SER A 603 25.45 3.50 -15.34
N ASN A 604 25.48 4.67 -15.98
CA ASN A 604 24.87 4.83 -17.31
C ASN A 604 25.86 4.33 -18.37
N ASN A 605 25.44 3.37 -19.20
CA ASN A 605 26.21 2.86 -20.34
C ASN A 605 26.30 3.83 -21.53
N GLU A 606 25.87 5.08 -21.38
CA GLU A 606 26.04 6.10 -22.43
C GLU A 606 27.33 6.88 -22.19
N GLU A 607 28.36 6.49 -22.95
CA GLU A 607 29.62 7.22 -23.05
C GLU A 607 29.36 8.70 -23.39
N GLY A 608 29.77 9.59 -22.48
CA GLY A 608 29.97 11.00 -22.78
C GLY A 608 28.82 11.93 -22.40
N SER A 609 28.63 12.19 -21.11
CA SER A 609 28.29 13.55 -20.68
C SER A 609 28.82 13.86 -19.28
N THR A 610 29.66 14.89 -19.20
CA THR A 610 30.14 15.51 -17.95
C THR A 610 29.09 16.45 -17.36
N ALA A 611 27.82 16.02 -17.30
CA ALA A 611 26.70 16.84 -16.85
C ALA A 611 26.01 16.23 -15.62
N ASP A 612 26.12 16.93 -14.49
CA ASP A 612 25.45 16.76 -13.19
C ASP A 612 25.30 15.33 -12.63
N SER A 613 26.29 14.97 -11.79
CA SER A 613 26.35 13.77 -10.95
C SER A 613 25.15 13.55 -10.01
N ALA A 614 24.24 14.53 -9.87
CA ALA A 614 23.01 14.40 -9.10
C ALA A 614 21.92 13.57 -9.79
N ALA A 615 21.92 13.47 -11.12
CA ALA A 615 20.86 12.79 -11.88
C ALA A 615 20.97 11.25 -11.89
N ASN A 616 22.13 10.69 -11.56
CA ASN A 616 22.39 9.24 -11.60
C ASN A 616 22.28 8.53 -10.24
N ARG A 617 21.70 9.20 -9.23
CA ARG A 617 21.55 8.64 -7.88
C ARG A 617 20.15 8.07 -7.70
N THR A 618 20.07 6.84 -7.21
CA THR A 618 18.84 6.14 -6.86
C THR A 618 18.84 5.77 -5.37
N ASP A 619 17.69 5.35 -4.85
CA ASP A 619 17.54 4.96 -3.46
C ASP A 619 18.11 3.56 -3.16
N VAL A 620 18.28 3.26 -1.86
CA VAL A 620 18.74 1.93 -1.38
C VAL A 620 17.91 0.77 -1.95
N GLY A 621 16.63 1.01 -2.25
CA GLY A 621 15.68 0.08 -2.89
C GLY A 621 16.16 -0.53 -4.20
N TYR A 622 17.11 0.12 -4.89
CA TYR A 622 17.68 -0.38 -6.15
C TYR A 622 18.42 -1.71 -6.00
N MET A 623 19.07 -1.97 -4.85
CA MET A 623 19.78 -3.21 -4.57
C MET A 623 19.28 -3.93 -3.30
N PHE A 624 18.74 -3.19 -2.33
CA PHE A 624 18.39 -3.71 -1.00
C PHE A 624 16.96 -3.34 -0.59
N ASP A 625 16.39 -4.11 0.32
CA ASP A 625 15.05 -3.92 0.88
C ASP A 625 15.07 -2.76 1.89
N LEU A 626 14.56 -1.59 1.45
CA LEU A 626 14.54 -0.36 2.24
C LEU A 626 13.73 -0.51 3.54
N ASP A 627 12.63 -1.24 3.52
CA ASP A 627 11.80 -1.42 4.71
C ASP A 627 12.51 -2.32 5.73
N HIS A 628 13.18 -3.38 5.28
CA HIS A 628 14.04 -4.20 6.13
C HIS A 628 15.18 -3.40 6.76
N PHE A 629 15.87 -2.58 5.98
CA PHE A 629 16.96 -1.74 6.45
C PHE A 629 16.49 -0.78 7.55
N LEU A 630 15.43 -0.01 7.31
CA LEU A 630 14.93 0.99 8.26
C LEU A 630 14.35 0.34 9.53
N MET A 631 13.64 -0.78 9.41
CA MET A 631 13.07 -1.48 10.57
C MET A 631 14.17 -2.13 11.42
N SER A 632 15.15 -2.78 10.80
CA SER A 632 16.28 -3.40 11.52
C SER A 632 17.09 -2.36 12.30
N LEU A 633 17.31 -1.17 11.71
CA LEU A 633 17.92 -0.04 12.42
C LEU A 633 17.07 0.43 13.60
N HIS A 634 15.76 0.55 13.42
CA HIS A 634 14.86 0.98 14.50
C HIS A 634 14.86 0.01 15.70
N LEU A 635 14.90 -1.30 15.43
CA LEU A 635 14.94 -2.34 16.46
C LEU A 635 16.29 -2.39 17.17
N SER A 636 17.39 -2.29 16.41
CA SER A 636 18.75 -2.49 16.92
C SER A 636 19.42 -1.22 17.46
N CYS A 637 19.03 -0.03 16.99
CA CYS A 637 19.60 1.26 17.42
C CYS A 637 18.51 2.35 17.42
N PRO A 638 17.57 2.34 18.38
CA PRO A 638 16.43 3.26 18.39
C PRO A 638 16.81 4.75 18.54
N GLN A 639 18.02 5.04 19.01
CA GLN A 639 18.58 6.40 19.12
C GLN A 639 19.02 6.97 17.75
N LEU A 640 19.32 6.12 16.77
CA LEU A 640 19.67 6.53 15.41
C LEU A 640 18.41 6.95 14.65
N ASN A 641 18.15 8.25 14.63
CA ASN A 641 17.05 8.77 13.82
C ASN A 641 17.43 8.74 12.33
N THR A 642 16.58 8.13 11.52
CA THR A 642 16.75 8.04 10.07
C THR A 642 15.76 8.95 9.33
N TYR A 643 16.18 9.48 8.19
CA TYR A 643 15.36 10.25 7.25
C TYR A 643 15.32 9.52 5.91
N LYS A 644 14.15 9.49 5.26
CA LYS A 644 14.04 8.84 3.93
C LYS A 644 14.74 9.65 2.83
N ASP A 645 14.73 10.97 2.95
CA ASP A 645 15.31 11.86 1.94
C ASP A 645 15.86 13.13 2.60
N VAL A 646 16.86 13.75 1.98
CA VAL A 646 17.41 15.04 2.37
C VAL A 646 16.31 16.12 2.37
N ASP A 647 15.34 16.05 1.45
CA ASP A 647 14.22 16.98 1.35
C ASP A 647 13.26 16.94 2.53
N SER A 648 13.29 15.86 3.33
CA SER A 648 12.53 15.78 4.57
C SER A 648 13.12 16.64 5.70
N ILE A 649 14.33 17.19 5.48
CA ILE A 649 14.98 18.13 6.38
C ILE A 649 14.50 19.55 6.04
N PRO A 650 13.98 20.34 6.99
CA PRO A 650 13.47 21.67 6.73
C PRO A 650 14.50 22.58 6.00
N PRO A 651 14.17 23.20 4.84
CA PRO A 651 15.13 23.93 3.99
C PRO A 651 15.81 25.15 4.65
N ARG A 652 15.28 25.65 5.78
CA ARG A 652 15.85 26.78 6.55
C ARG A 652 16.73 26.33 7.73
N ALA A 653 17.06 25.03 7.81
CA ALA A 653 17.80 24.48 8.93
C ALA A 653 19.31 24.38 8.70
N TRP A 654 19.81 24.52 7.46
CA TRP A 654 21.23 24.27 7.16
C TRP A 654 22.10 25.48 7.52
N MET A 655 23.19 25.24 8.25
CA MET A 655 24.16 26.29 8.58
C MET A 655 25.08 26.62 7.39
N HIS A 656 25.43 25.63 6.58
CA HIS A 656 26.43 25.68 5.51
C HIS A 656 26.12 24.65 4.42
N ASP A 657 26.85 24.71 3.30
CA ASP A 657 26.93 23.60 2.33
C ASP A 657 27.40 22.31 3.03
N PRO A 658 26.97 21.11 2.58
CA PRO A 658 27.39 19.85 3.18
C PRO A 658 28.90 19.75 3.31
N LEU A 659 29.39 19.42 4.51
CA LEU A 659 30.81 19.19 4.74
C LEU A 659 31.20 17.82 4.20
N PHE A 660 32.24 17.75 3.38
CA PHE A 660 32.73 16.48 2.84
C PHE A 660 33.84 15.93 3.74
N LEU A 661 33.73 14.66 4.11
CA LEU A 661 34.72 13.95 4.93
C LEU A 661 34.90 12.52 4.40
N ARG A 662 36.15 12.10 4.20
CA ARG A 662 36.49 10.67 4.10
C ARG A 662 36.89 10.18 5.50
N PRO A 663 36.33 9.09 6.04
CA PRO A 663 36.64 8.62 7.39
C PRO A 663 38.14 8.44 7.68
N GLU A 664 38.92 8.00 6.69
CA GLU A 664 40.37 7.80 6.80
C GLU A 664 41.18 9.10 6.89
N ASP A 665 40.62 10.26 6.53
CA ASP A 665 41.34 11.55 6.62
C ASP A 665 41.61 11.99 8.08
N LEU A 666 40.88 11.41 9.06
CA LEU A 666 41.06 11.74 10.48
C LEU A 666 42.20 10.95 11.14
N GLN A 667 42.58 9.79 10.59
CA GLN A 667 43.59 8.90 11.16
C GLN A 667 44.63 8.53 10.11
N SER A 668 45.80 9.20 10.16
CA SER A 668 46.92 8.97 9.25
C SER A 668 48.11 8.36 9.99
N PRO A 669 48.85 7.39 9.40
CA PRO A 669 48.59 6.73 8.12
C PRO A 669 47.52 5.61 8.21
N PHE A 670 46.80 5.37 7.12
CA PHE A 670 45.78 4.31 7.01
C PHE A 670 46.41 3.00 6.50
N PRO A 671 46.44 1.91 7.31
CA PRO A 671 46.93 0.62 6.86
C PRO A 671 45.85 -0.14 6.06
N PRO A 672 46.23 -1.15 5.24
CA PRO A 672 45.27 -2.01 4.52
C PRO A 672 44.38 -2.89 5.41
N THR A 673 44.45 -2.74 6.73
CA THR A 673 43.59 -3.47 7.68
C THR A 673 42.48 -2.61 8.24
N GLY A 674 42.26 -1.41 7.69
CA GLY A 674 41.32 -0.44 8.22
C GLY A 674 41.99 0.62 9.09
N ILE A 675 41.21 1.59 9.57
CA ILE A 675 41.71 2.68 10.42
C ILE A 675 42.34 2.13 11.71
N PRO A 676 43.44 2.74 12.20
CA PRO A 676 44.22 2.16 13.31
C PRO A 676 43.49 2.16 14.66
N SER A 677 42.61 3.13 14.92
CA SER A 677 41.92 3.31 16.21
C SER A 677 40.44 3.70 16.00
N PRO A 678 39.59 2.77 15.52
CA PRO A 678 38.17 3.04 15.26
C PRO A 678 37.39 3.54 16.48
N GLU A 679 37.80 3.17 17.69
CA GLU A 679 37.20 3.57 18.96
C GLU A 679 37.39 5.06 19.29
N THR A 680 38.49 5.68 18.82
CA THR A 680 38.76 7.12 19.04
C THR A 680 38.18 8.01 17.94
N TRP A 681 37.76 7.41 16.82
CA TRP A 681 37.31 8.13 15.64
C TRP A 681 36.17 9.11 15.93
N GLY A 682 35.18 8.70 16.74
CA GLY A 682 34.05 9.58 17.12
C GLY A 682 34.46 10.82 17.94
N ALA A 683 35.55 10.74 18.71
CA ALA A 683 36.11 11.89 19.43
C ALA A 683 36.92 12.80 18.51
N GLU A 684 37.71 12.21 17.62
CA GLU A 684 38.48 12.94 16.60
C GLU A 684 37.58 13.67 15.60
N PHE A 685 36.48 13.02 15.19
CA PHE A 685 35.46 13.63 14.36
C PHE A 685 34.85 14.88 15.02
N ARG A 686 34.55 14.81 16.33
CA ARG A 686 34.03 15.98 17.06
C ARG A 686 35.04 17.13 17.11
N ASN A 687 36.32 16.82 17.36
CA ASN A 687 37.39 17.82 17.31
C ASN A 687 37.52 18.44 15.90
N TRP A 688 37.37 17.63 14.85
CA TRP A 688 37.37 18.10 13.47
C TRP A 688 36.18 19.03 13.21
N VAL A 689 34.96 18.64 13.60
CA VAL A 689 33.75 19.47 13.49
C VAL A 689 33.90 20.80 14.24
N ASP A 690 34.46 20.77 15.45
CA ASP A 690 34.69 21.97 16.26
C ASP A 690 35.70 22.91 15.59
N ASN A 691 36.74 22.37 14.95
CA ASN A 691 37.70 23.17 14.18
C ASN A 691 37.06 23.78 12.91
N GLN A 692 36.19 23.03 12.22
CA GLN A 692 35.44 23.53 11.06
C GLN A 692 34.45 24.65 11.44
N THR A 693 33.91 24.61 12.67
CA THR A 693 32.95 25.61 13.18
C THR A 693 33.59 26.79 13.89
N ALA A 694 34.82 26.67 14.41
CA ALA A 694 35.55 27.76 15.09
C ALA A 694 35.77 29.01 14.23
N THR A 695 35.72 28.88 12.90
CA THR A 695 35.84 29.99 11.94
C THR A 695 34.50 30.62 11.55
N ARG A 696 33.37 30.08 12.01
CA ARG A 696 32.01 30.42 11.57
C ARG A 696 31.16 30.87 12.77
N THR A 697 30.44 31.98 12.64
CA THR A 697 29.63 32.55 13.73
C THR A 697 28.51 31.58 14.16
N PRO A 698 28.18 31.46 15.46
CA PRO A 698 27.24 30.46 15.93
C PRO A 698 25.80 30.87 15.60
N ALA A 699 25.20 30.24 14.58
CA ALA A 699 23.77 30.30 14.31
C ALA A 699 23.11 28.94 14.68
N ARG A 700 21.86 28.98 15.14
CA ARG A 700 21.08 27.83 15.67
C ARG A 700 20.64 26.83 14.57
N GLY A 701 21.55 26.31 13.75
CA GLY A 701 21.21 25.39 12.64
C GLY A 701 21.70 23.96 12.82
N ILE A 702 21.32 23.13 11.85
CA ILE A 702 21.68 21.73 11.65
C ILE A 702 22.92 21.69 10.74
N MET A 703 23.84 20.79 11.05
CA MET A 703 25.04 20.49 10.28
C MET A 703 24.83 19.22 9.47
N VAL A 704 25.16 19.29 8.18
CA VAL A 704 25.11 18.15 7.26
C VAL A 704 26.54 17.77 6.89
N VAL A 705 26.89 16.50 7.07
CA VAL A 705 28.19 15.92 6.70
C VAL A 705 27.94 14.83 5.67
N ASN A 706 28.48 15.00 4.48
CA ASN A 706 28.52 13.95 3.48
C ASN A 706 29.76 13.08 3.71
N LEU A 707 29.56 11.82 4.08
CA LEU A 707 30.66 10.85 4.08
C LEU A 707 30.91 10.44 2.64
N ALA A 708 32.04 10.91 2.11
CA ALA A 708 32.45 10.60 0.75
C ALA A 708 32.76 9.09 0.63
N ARG A 709 32.68 8.57 -0.59
CA ARG A 709 33.05 7.18 -0.85
C ARG A 709 34.50 6.95 -0.43
N SER A 710 34.66 6.04 0.51
CA SER A 710 35.94 5.47 0.90
C SER A 710 35.94 3.97 0.59
N PRO A 711 37.11 3.37 0.35
CA PRO A 711 37.26 1.93 0.44
C PRO A 711 36.71 1.44 1.80
N PRO A 712 36.34 0.16 1.94
CA PRO A 712 35.99 -0.40 3.24
C PRO A 712 37.16 -0.18 4.20
N VAL A 713 36.99 0.77 5.14
CA VAL A 713 38.07 1.26 6.02
C VAL A 713 37.81 0.96 7.49
N TYR A 714 36.61 0.48 7.82
CA TYR A 714 36.26 0.11 9.20
C TYR A 714 36.78 -1.30 9.52
N PRO A 715 37.71 -1.46 10.48
CA PRO A 715 38.26 -2.76 10.83
C PRO A 715 37.22 -3.58 11.61
N ILE A 716 36.59 -4.56 10.97
CA ILE A 716 35.53 -5.37 11.57
C ILE A 716 35.97 -6.12 12.83
N PRO A 717 37.21 -6.60 12.97
CA PRO A 717 37.69 -7.20 14.22
C PRO A 717 37.64 -6.27 15.45
N SER A 718 37.44 -4.96 15.26
CA SER A 718 37.21 -4.03 16.36
C SER A 718 35.79 -4.09 16.94
N ASP A 719 34.82 -4.57 16.17
CA ASP A 719 33.48 -4.87 16.66
C ASP A 719 33.46 -6.24 17.35
N GLU A 720 32.48 -6.46 18.22
CA GLU A 720 32.25 -7.79 18.80
C GLU A 720 31.93 -8.78 17.67
N ALA A 721 32.45 -10.01 17.78
CA ALA A 721 32.29 -11.03 16.72
C ALA A 721 30.81 -11.30 16.35
N SER A 722 29.90 -11.22 17.31
CA SER A 722 28.46 -11.33 17.11
C SER A 722 27.91 -10.21 16.21
N LEU A 723 28.27 -8.95 16.51
CA LEU A 723 27.88 -7.79 15.69
C LEU A 723 28.47 -7.89 14.29
N ALA A 724 29.75 -8.27 14.17
CA ALA A 724 30.41 -8.43 12.88
C ALA A 724 29.62 -9.36 11.94
N HIS A 725 29.03 -10.44 12.45
CA HIS A 725 28.23 -11.39 11.67
C HIS A 725 26.80 -10.91 11.38
N GLU A 726 26.20 -10.11 12.26
CA GLU A 726 24.82 -9.63 12.12
C GLU A 726 24.72 -8.33 11.29
N PHE A 727 25.76 -7.50 11.29
CA PHE A 727 25.69 -6.14 10.75
C PHE A 727 25.46 -6.11 9.23
N GLY A 728 25.98 -7.10 8.51
CA GLY A 728 25.74 -7.26 7.08
C GLY A 728 24.27 -7.53 6.72
N ALA A 729 23.52 -8.19 7.62
CA ALA A 729 22.12 -8.57 7.42
C ALA A 729 21.14 -7.39 7.49
N PHE A 730 21.60 -6.18 7.86
CA PHE A 730 20.78 -4.96 7.76
C PHE A 730 20.48 -4.61 6.29
N LEU A 731 21.35 -5.00 5.36
CA LEU A 731 21.18 -4.76 3.92
C LEU A 731 20.75 -6.04 3.22
N LYS A 732 19.48 -6.38 3.40
CA LYS A 732 18.84 -7.50 2.72
C LYS A 732 18.63 -7.20 1.24
N ILE A 733 19.07 -8.09 0.35
CA ILE A 733 18.93 -7.93 -1.11
C ILE A 733 17.46 -7.75 -1.50
N GLN A 734 17.15 -6.90 -2.49
CA GLN A 734 15.77 -6.57 -2.88
C GLN A 734 14.88 -7.79 -3.25
N PRO A 735 13.55 -7.75 -3.01
CA PRO A 735 12.66 -8.90 -3.13
C PRO A 735 12.64 -9.59 -4.52
N GLU A 736 12.69 -8.81 -5.60
CA GLU A 736 12.62 -9.39 -6.95
C GLU A 736 13.87 -10.23 -7.28
N ALA A 737 15.05 -9.78 -6.86
CA ALA A 737 16.28 -10.56 -7.02
C ALA A 737 16.27 -11.84 -6.18
N ARG A 738 15.71 -11.82 -4.96
CA ARG A 738 15.54 -13.01 -4.10
C ARG A 738 14.58 -14.03 -4.71
N ARG A 739 13.48 -13.55 -5.30
CA ARG A 739 12.52 -14.39 -6.04
C ARG A 739 13.18 -15.08 -7.25
N LEU A 740 13.97 -14.34 -8.03
CA LEU A 740 14.71 -14.90 -9.17
C LEU A 740 15.82 -15.85 -8.74
N ALA A 741 16.52 -15.56 -7.63
CA ALA A 741 17.50 -16.47 -7.03
C ALA A 741 16.85 -17.78 -6.57
N THR A 742 15.69 -17.71 -5.91
CA THR A 742 14.89 -18.88 -5.52
C THR A 742 14.54 -19.73 -6.74
N SER A 743 14.02 -19.10 -7.80
CA SER A 743 13.73 -19.82 -9.04
C SER A 743 14.97 -20.40 -9.71
N THR A 744 16.10 -19.72 -9.65
CA THR A 744 17.38 -20.21 -10.21
C THR A 744 17.88 -21.42 -9.44
N PHE A 745 17.78 -21.38 -8.10
CA PHE A 745 18.18 -22.47 -7.22
C PHE A 745 17.29 -23.71 -7.40
N HIS A 746 15.96 -23.55 -7.42
CA HIS A 746 15.03 -24.67 -7.68
C HIS A 746 15.26 -25.26 -9.08
N ALA A 747 15.45 -24.42 -10.11
CA ALA A 747 15.73 -24.89 -11.45
C ALA A 747 17.08 -25.62 -11.56
N LEU A 748 18.10 -25.20 -10.80
CA LEU A 748 19.38 -25.90 -10.69
C LEU A 748 19.20 -27.30 -10.10
N ILE A 749 18.45 -27.39 -9.00
CA ILE A 749 18.17 -28.64 -8.29
C ILE A 749 17.38 -29.59 -9.19
N ASP A 750 16.29 -29.11 -9.78
CA ASP A 750 15.41 -29.90 -10.64
C ASP A 750 16.11 -30.41 -11.89
N LYS A 751 16.90 -29.55 -12.55
CA LYS A 751 17.59 -29.88 -13.81
C LYS A 751 18.67 -30.94 -13.63
N TYR A 752 19.37 -30.93 -12.49
CA TYR A 752 20.49 -31.83 -12.25
C TYR A 752 20.21 -32.94 -11.24
N HIS A 753 18.98 -33.02 -10.71
CA HIS A 753 18.53 -34.00 -9.71
C HIS A 753 19.40 -33.99 -8.46
N ILE A 754 19.65 -32.78 -7.94
CA ILE A 754 20.42 -32.56 -6.71
C ILE A 754 19.50 -32.81 -5.51
N ASP A 755 20.05 -33.38 -4.43
CA ASP A 755 19.34 -33.53 -3.15
C ASP A 755 19.75 -32.37 -2.22
N ALA A 756 18.96 -31.29 -2.21
CA ALA A 756 19.19 -30.11 -1.37
C ALA A 756 17.84 -29.53 -0.92
N ALA A 757 17.73 -29.13 0.34
CA ALA A 757 16.48 -28.62 0.91
C ALA A 757 16.45 -27.08 0.94
N ASP A 758 15.25 -26.51 0.87
CA ASP A 758 15.04 -25.05 0.92
C ASP A 758 15.56 -24.43 2.22
N SER A 759 15.55 -25.20 3.32
CA SER A 759 16.05 -24.80 4.65
C SER A 759 17.58 -24.75 4.75
N ASP A 760 18.31 -25.33 3.79
CA ASP A 760 19.75 -25.45 3.89
C ASP A 760 20.43 -24.10 3.62
N THR A 761 21.21 -23.62 4.59
CA THR A 761 22.04 -22.41 4.42
C THR A 761 23.19 -22.66 3.44
N ILE A 762 23.70 -23.88 3.42
CA ILE A 762 24.69 -24.41 2.49
C ILE A 762 24.13 -25.74 1.97
N ALA A 763 23.95 -25.85 0.65
CA ALA A 763 23.53 -27.09 0.01
C ALA A 763 24.72 -28.06 0.02
N GLU A 764 24.76 -28.99 0.98
CA GLU A 764 25.86 -29.96 1.11
C GLU A 764 25.84 -30.97 -0.05
N ASN A 765 27.01 -31.30 -0.60
CA ASN A 765 27.18 -32.28 -1.68
C ASN A 765 26.30 -32.05 -2.94
N ALA A 766 26.00 -30.78 -3.24
CA ALA A 766 25.06 -30.35 -4.26
C ALA A 766 25.74 -29.82 -5.54
N TYR A 767 26.43 -28.68 -5.45
CA TYR A 767 27.10 -28.04 -6.59
C TYR A 767 28.26 -27.15 -6.15
N VAL A 768 29.20 -26.92 -7.06
CA VAL A 768 30.27 -25.94 -6.90
C VAL A 768 29.81 -24.61 -7.46
N GLY A 769 30.04 -23.51 -6.74
CA GLY A 769 29.82 -22.15 -7.20
C GLY A 769 31.15 -21.50 -7.58
N ALA A 770 31.23 -20.87 -8.75
CA ALA A 770 32.40 -20.11 -9.16
C ALA A 770 32.04 -18.70 -9.63
N PHE A 771 32.88 -17.72 -9.29
CA PHE A 771 32.80 -16.37 -9.81
C PHE A 771 34.05 -16.02 -10.62
N LEU A 772 33.85 -15.61 -11.87
CA LEU A 772 34.90 -15.20 -12.81
C LEU A 772 34.58 -13.81 -13.37
N ASP A 773 35.43 -12.82 -13.10
CA ASP A 773 35.36 -11.51 -13.74
C ASP A 773 36.76 -11.10 -14.22
N SER A 774 36.85 -10.60 -15.45
CA SER A 774 38.11 -10.33 -16.16
C SER A 774 38.58 -8.89 -16.08
N ASN A 775 37.78 -7.97 -15.49
CA ASN A 775 37.93 -6.53 -15.76
C ASN A 775 38.02 -5.59 -14.54
N ARG A 776 38.32 -6.06 -13.32
CA ARG A 776 38.38 -5.15 -12.15
C ARG A 776 39.60 -5.26 -11.24
N ALA A 777 40.75 -5.71 -11.75
CA ALA A 777 42.01 -5.51 -11.04
C ALA A 777 42.65 -4.16 -11.47
N THR A 778 42.32 -3.09 -10.73
CA THR A 778 43.03 -1.79 -10.70
C THR A 778 43.06 -0.96 -12.01
N GLY A 779 43.00 0.37 -11.88
CA GLY A 779 43.02 1.31 -13.02
C GLY A 779 44.35 1.43 -13.76
N ASP A 780 45.13 0.35 -13.85
CA ASP A 780 46.40 0.29 -14.57
C ASP A 780 46.31 -0.75 -15.71
N PRO A 781 46.23 -0.30 -16.98
CA PRO A 781 46.21 -1.18 -18.15
C PRO A 781 47.50 -2.00 -18.34
N SER A 782 48.52 -1.80 -17.51
CA SER A 782 49.79 -2.53 -17.58
C SER A 782 49.84 -3.81 -16.73
N VAL A 783 48.83 -4.07 -15.88
CA VAL A 783 48.68 -5.34 -15.15
C VAL A 783 47.82 -6.31 -15.96
N SER A 784 48.32 -6.61 -17.16
CA SER A 784 47.84 -7.71 -17.98
C SER A 784 48.39 -9.04 -17.44
N ASP A 785 47.55 -10.06 -17.40
CA ASP A 785 47.85 -11.47 -17.09
C ASP A 785 48.09 -11.80 -15.60
N VAL A 786 47.02 -11.92 -14.81
CA VAL A 786 46.99 -12.80 -13.61
C VAL A 786 46.93 -14.28 -14.06
N THR A 787 47.85 -14.65 -14.94
CA THR A 787 48.13 -16.02 -15.39
C THR A 787 49.63 -16.17 -15.66
N ARG A 788 50.47 -16.04 -14.62
CA ARG A 788 51.85 -16.56 -14.63
C ARG A 788 52.13 -17.55 -13.50
N SER A 789 51.13 -18.36 -13.14
CA SER A 789 51.34 -19.69 -12.56
C SER A 789 50.74 -20.69 -13.55
N SER A 790 51.42 -21.83 -13.79
CA SER A 790 51.26 -22.75 -14.93
C SER A 790 49.91 -23.48 -15.07
N THR A 791 48.86 -23.01 -14.38
CA THR A 791 47.49 -23.54 -14.41
C THR A 791 46.51 -22.37 -14.37
N SER A 792 45.75 -22.14 -15.45
CA SER A 792 44.74 -21.06 -15.52
C SER A 792 43.72 -21.18 -14.39
N LEU A 793 43.16 -20.08 -13.86
CA LEU A 793 42.13 -20.09 -12.81
C LEU A 793 40.96 -21.02 -13.17
N SER A 794 40.53 -21.00 -14.43
CA SER A 794 39.52 -21.92 -14.95
C SER A 794 39.89 -23.39 -14.75
N GLN A 795 41.16 -23.75 -14.96
CA GLN A 795 41.64 -25.11 -14.74
C GLN A 795 41.63 -25.48 -13.25
N ARG A 796 42.01 -24.56 -12.36
CA ARG A 796 41.94 -24.79 -10.90
C ARG A 796 40.51 -25.03 -10.43
N ILE A 797 39.55 -24.28 -10.95
CA ILE A 797 38.12 -24.47 -10.65
C ILE A 797 37.67 -25.89 -11.05
N LEU A 798 38.09 -26.37 -12.23
CA LEU A 798 37.75 -27.70 -12.71
C LEU A 798 38.42 -28.81 -11.87
N ASP A 799 39.71 -28.67 -11.59
CA ASP A 799 40.47 -29.65 -10.81
C ASP A 799 39.89 -29.80 -9.39
N GLU A 800 39.51 -28.69 -8.75
CA GLU A 800 38.88 -28.71 -7.43
C GLU A 800 37.43 -29.22 -7.47
N THR A 801 36.70 -28.96 -8.55
CA THR A 801 35.36 -29.55 -8.76
C THR A 801 35.43 -31.08 -8.82
N LEU A 802 36.44 -31.61 -9.52
CA LEU A 802 36.72 -33.06 -9.54
C LEU A 802 37.13 -33.58 -8.16
N ALA A 803 37.99 -32.84 -7.44
CA ALA A 803 38.43 -33.22 -6.10
C ALA A 803 37.28 -33.24 -5.07
N ALA A 804 36.29 -32.37 -5.23
CA ALA A 804 35.07 -32.34 -4.41
C ALA A 804 34.09 -33.49 -4.75
N ASN A 805 34.36 -34.30 -5.78
CA ASN A 805 33.47 -35.34 -6.28
C ASN A 805 32.08 -34.81 -6.68
N LEU A 806 32.03 -33.59 -7.21
CA LEU A 806 30.82 -32.94 -7.71
C LEU A 806 30.88 -32.79 -9.23
N ASN A 807 29.72 -32.84 -9.89
CA ASN A 807 29.61 -32.79 -11.35
C ASN A 807 28.75 -31.62 -11.87
N VAL A 808 28.33 -30.71 -10.99
CA VAL A 808 27.57 -29.50 -11.33
C VAL A 808 28.34 -28.27 -10.87
N LEU A 809 28.57 -27.34 -11.80
CA LEU A 809 29.24 -26.06 -11.57
C LEU A 809 28.29 -24.91 -11.93
N TYR A 810 27.88 -24.12 -10.94
CA TYR A 810 27.19 -22.85 -11.14
C TYR A 810 28.22 -21.74 -11.35
N LEU A 811 28.23 -21.13 -12.53
CA LEU A 811 29.20 -20.09 -12.90
C LEU A 811 28.54 -18.72 -13.00
N ALA A 812 29.05 -17.77 -12.22
CA ALA A 812 28.72 -16.35 -12.32
C ALA A 812 29.86 -15.61 -13.03
N SER A 813 29.52 -14.88 -14.10
CA SER A 813 30.48 -14.05 -14.83
C SER A 813 29.77 -12.91 -15.55
N SER A 814 30.44 -11.77 -15.63
CA SER A 814 30.04 -10.62 -16.44
C SER A 814 30.41 -10.79 -17.92
N ASP A 815 31.32 -11.72 -18.25
CA ASP A 815 31.83 -12.00 -19.59
C ASP A 815 31.29 -13.33 -20.14
N PRO A 816 30.32 -13.30 -21.08
CA PRO A 816 29.77 -14.50 -21.69
C PRO A 816 30.83 -15.38 -22.39
N SER A 817 31.91 -14.79 -22.90
CA SER A 817 32.95 -15.54 -23.58
C SER A 817 33.79 -16.40 -22.62
N SER A 818 33.97 -15.93 -21.38
CA SER A 818 34.64 -16.71 -20.33
C SER A 818 33.82 -17.92 -19.90
N VAL A 819 32.48 -17.77 -19.87
CA VAL A 819 31.55 -18.87 -19.59
C VAL A 819 31.65 -19.97 -20.65
N GLU A 820 31.62 -19.61 -21.93
CA GLU A 820 31.69 -20.57 -23.04
C GLU A 820 33.02 -21.35 -23.07
N ARG A 821 34.15 -20.65 -22.84
CA ARG A 821 35.48 -21.28 -22.74
C ARG A 821 35.56 -22.31 -21.62
N LEU A 822 35.04 -21.97 -20.45
CA LEU A 822 35.05 -22.88 -19.29
C LEU A 822 34.12 -24.07 -19.53
N ALA A 823 32.91 -23.85 -20.04
CA ALA A 823 31.95 -24.91 -20.34
C ALA A 823 32.51 -25.92 -21.37
N THR A 824 33.22 -25.45 -22.39
CA THR A 824 33.86 -26.31 -23.40
C THR A 824 34.95 -27.20 -22.78
N THR A 825 35.71 -26.67 -21.82
CA THR A 825 36.78 -27.40 -21.12
C THR A 825 36.23 -28.36 -20.05
N ALA A 826 35.10 -28.01 -19.44
CA ALA A 826 34.43 -28.81 -18.41
C ALA A 826 33.72 -30.07 -18.95
N SER A 827 33.14 -29.97 -20.15
CA SER A 827 32.37 -31.04 -20.80
C SER A 827 33.11 -32.40 -20.89
N PRO A 828 34.37 -32.48 -21.37
CA PRO A 828 35.10 -33.76 -21.43
C PRO A 828 35.46 -34.33 -20.05
N LEU A 829 35.41 -33.53 -18.98
CA LEU A 829 35.64 -33.97 -17.60
C LEU A 829 34.35 -34.47 -16.91
N GLY A 830 33.21 -34.45 -17.61
CA GLY A 830 31.92 -34.82 -17.04
C GLY A 830 31.30 -33.77 -16.11
N ILE A 831 31.82 -32.53 -16.13
CA ILE A 831 31.31 -31.41 -15.33
C ILE A 831 30.29 -30.63 -16.14
N ARG A 832 29.10 -30.43 -15.58
CA ARG A 832 27.98 -29.68 -16.17
C ARG A 832 28.02 -28.24 -15.66
N VAL A 833 28.27 -27.29 -16.56
CA VAL A 833 28.28 -25.86 -16.22
C VAL A 833 26.89 -25.28 -16.42
N ALA A 834 26.42 -24.49 -15.47
CA ALA A 834 25.12 -23.83 -15.50
C ALA A 834 25.26 -22.35 -15.13
N THR A 835 24.39 -21.51 -15.70
CA THR A 835 24.29 -20.08 -15.36
C THR A 835 22.82 -19.72 -15.12
N LYS A 836 22.54 -18.62 -14.42
CA LYS A 836 21.16 -18.11 -14.24
C LYS A 836 20.39 -17.96 -15.55
N PHE A 837 21.08 -17.57 -16.63
CA PHE A 837 20.46 -17.34 -17.94
C PHE A 837 19.96 -18.63 -18.59
N GLU A 838 20.62 -19.76 -18.32
CA GLU A 838 20.24 -21.08 -18.83
C GLU A 838 19.21 -21.78 -17.92
N LEU A 839 19.24 -21.49 -16.62
CA LEU A 839 18.41 -22.16 -15.62
C LEU A 839 17.00 -21.59 -15.51
N LEU A 840 16.83 -20.27 -15.67
CA LEU A 840 15.56 -19.62 -15.42
C LEU A 840 14.46 -20.01 -16.45
N PRO A 841 13.23 -20.31 -15.99
CA PRO A 841 12.07 -20.49 -16.88
C PRO A 841 11.80 -19.26 -17.74
N SER A 842 11.14 -19.41 -18.89
CA SER A 842 10.93 -18.32 -19.87
C SER A 842 10.31 -17.05 -19.28
N ARG A 843 9.41 -17.19 -18.29
CA ARG A 843 8.80 -16.05 -17.58
C ARG A 843 9.82 -15.30 -16.72
N ASP A 844 10.63 -16.01 -15.95
CA ASP A 844 11.59 -15.41 -15.02
C ASP A 844 12.86 -14.95 -15.74
N SER A 845 13.21 -15.57 -16.87
CA SER A 845 14.23 -15.07 -17.80
C SER A 845 13.88 -13.68 -18.34
N ALA A 846 12.61 -13.45 -18.71
CA ALA A 846 12.15 -12.12 -19.12
C ALA A 846 12.22 -11.09 -17.98
N ALA A 847 11.90 -11.49 -16.75
CA ALA A 847 12.04 -10.63 -15.57
C ALA A 847 13.52 -10.30 -15.26
N LEU A 848 14.42 -11.27 -15.39
CA LEU A 848 15.87 -11.05 -15.24
C LEU A 848 16.41 -10.06 -16.29
N GLN A 849 15.92 -10.13 -17.54
CA GLN A 849 16.34 -9.23 -18.63
C GLN A 849 15.90 -7.78 -18.45
N VAL A 850 14.86 -7.52 -17.64
CA VAL A 850 14.43 -6.16 -17.28
C VAL A 850 15.37 -5.52 -16.26
N LEU A 851 16.07 -6.31 -15.45
CA LEU A 851 17.02 -5.82 -14.46
C LEU A 851 18.31 -5.33 -15.10
N ALA A 852 18.90 -4.27 -14.53
CA ALA A 852 20.22 -3.79 -14.91
C ALA A 852 21.30 -4.86 -14.62
N PRO A 853 22.45 -4.87 -15.33
CA PRO A 853 23.51 -5.88 -15.14
C PRO A 853 23.95 -6.04 -13.68
N GLU A 854 24.07 -4.94 -12.94
CA GLU A 854 24.44 -4.94 -11.52
C GLU A 854 23.35 -5.56 -10.64
N GLN A 855 22.07 -5.36 -10.99
CA GLN A 855 20.94 -6.00 -10.29
C GLN A 855 20.84 -7.49 -10.64
N GLN A 856 21.20 -7.89 -11.86
CA GLN A 856 21.27 -9.30 -12.23
C GLN A 856 22.35 -10.04 -11.43
N ALA A 857 23.44 -9.37 -11.04
CA ALA A 857 24.49 -9.96 -10.21
C ALA A 857 24.02 -10.29 -8.78
N LEU A 858 22.94 -9.66 -8.29
CA LEU A 858 22.31 -9.98 -7.00
C LEU A 858 21.82 -11.43 -6.96
N VAL A 859 21.33 -11.94 -8.09
CA VAL A 859 20.88 -13.34 -8.23
C VAL A 859 22.06 -14.29 -8.06
N ASP A 860 23.19 -13.99 -8.71
CA ASP A 860 24.41 -14.80 -8.59
C ASP A 860 24.96 -14.78 -7.17
N TYR A 861 24.98 -13.60 -6.53
CA TYR A 861 25.47 -13.44 -5.16
C TYR A 861 24.73 -14.36 -4.17
N LEU A 862 23.40 -14.47 -4.30
CA LEU A 862 22.57 -15.34 -3.46
C LEU A 862 22.78 -16.82 -3.77
N VAL A 863 22.77 -17.21 -5.05
CA VAL A 863 22.93 -18.62 -5.45
C VAL A 863 24.33 -19.15 -5.13
N LEU A 864 25.38 -18.34 -5.31
CA LEU A 864 26.73 -18.70 -4.89
C LEU A 864 26.85 -18.83 -3.37
N GLY A 865 26.09 -18.02 -2.62
CA GLY A 865 26.00 -18.10 -1.16
C GLY A 865 25.58 -19.48 -0.64
N ARG A 866 24.78 -20.26 -1.39
CA ARG A 866 24.32 -21.60 -1.00
C ARG A 866 25.14 -22.76 -1.55
N ALA A 867 26.17 -22.53 -2.37
CA ALA A 867 26.95 -23.61 -3.00
C ALA A 867 27.62 -24.53 -1.97
N SER A 868 27.91 -25.78 -2.32
CA SER A 868 28.66 -26.69 -1.42
C SER A 868 30.09 -26.21 -1.22
N GLN A 869 30.72 -25.77 -2.31
CA GLN A 869 32.02 -25.10 -2.31
C GLN A 869 31.95 -23.87 -3.21
N PHE A 870 32.61 -22.79 -2.79
CA PHE A 870 32.69 -21.55 -3.54
C PHE A 870 34.14 -21.25 -3.96
N MET A 871 34.32 -20.77 -5.19
CA MET A 871 35.61 -20.35 -5.74
C MET A 871 35.48 -18.96 -6.34
N GLY A 872 36.28 -18.01 -5.87
CA GLY A 872 36.25 -16.63 -6.36
C GLY A 872 37.64 -16.07 -6.61
N VAL A 873 37.67 -14.88 -7.21
CA VAL A 873 38.89 -14.09 -7.43
C VAL A 873 38.99 -12.98 -6.38
N GLY A 874 40.20 -12.70 -5.92
CA GLY A 874 40.54 -11.56 -5.08
C GLY A 874 40.57 -10.25 -5.86
N GLY A 875 40.94 -9.14 -5.20
CA GLY A 875 41.05 -7.83 -5.83
C GLY A 875 39.72 -7.07 -6.00
N GLY A 876 38.59 -7.69 -5.62
CA GLY A 876 37.25 -7.06 -5.61
C GLY A 876 36.37 -7.55 -4.47
N ALA A 877 35.33 -6.78 -4.11
CA ALA A 877 34.49 -7.08 -2.95
C ALA A 877 33.54 -8.27 -3.17
N PHE A 878 33.14 -8.58 -4.41
CA PHE A 878 32.16 -9.65 -4.68
C PHE A 878 32.61 -11.03 -4.17
N GLY A 879 33.80 -11.50 -4.59
CA GLY A 879 34.33 -12.80 -4.21
C GLY A 879 34.51 -12.93 -2.70
N TRP A 880 35.12 -11.91 -2.09
CA TRP A 880 35.28 -11.83 -0.63
C TRP A 880 33.93 -11.79 0.09
N GLY A 881 32.96 -11.02 -0.40
CA GLY A 881 31.63 -10.90 0.21
C GLY A 881 30.88 -12.23 0.23
N VAL A 882 30.95 -13.02 -0.85
CA VAL A 882 30.35 -14.37 -0.87
C VAL A 882 31.08 -15.30 0.10
N ALA A 883 32.41 -15.32 0.07
CA ALA A 883 33.20 -16.21 0.93
C ALA A 883 33.00 -15.92 2.44
N LEU A 884 33.00 -14.64 2.82
CA LEU A 884 32.79 -14.21 4.21
C LEU A 884 31.35 -14.49 4.67
N GLY A 885 30.35 -14.20 3.84
CA GLY A 885 28.93 -14.49 4.15
C GLY A 885 28.64 -15.98 4.35
N ARG A 886 29.47 -16.85 3.79
CA ARG A 886 29.42 -18.32 3.97
C ARG A 886 30.13 -18.80 5.25
N GLY A 887 30.58 -17.90 6.12
CA GLY A 887 31.32 -18.23 7.35
C GLY A 887 32.84 -18.27 7.18
N GLY A 888 33.35 -17.77 6.05
CA GLY A 888 34.77 -17.67 5.79
C GLY A 888 35.50 -16.76 6.78
N LYS A 889 36.73 -17.14 7.15
CA LYS A 889 37.58 -16.35 8.05
C LYS A 889 38.83 -15.85 7.32
N TRP A 890 38.97 -14.54 7.20
CA TRP A 890 40.21 -13.92 6.72
C TRP A 890 41.30 -13.97 7.81
N ARG A 891 42.56 -14.24 7.40
CA ARG A 891 43.76 -14.17 8.25
C ARG A 891 44.91 -13.57 7.45
N ARG A 892 45.57 -12.56 8.03
CA ARG A 892 46.70 -11.84 7.42
C ARG A 892 47.94 -12.72 7.19
N ASP A 893 48.15 -13.74 8.01
CA ASP A 893 49.38 -14.55 8.01
C ASP A 893 49.39 -15.67 6.95
N GLY A 894 48.49 -15.61 5.97
CA GLY A 894 48.28 -16.68 5.00
C GLY A 894 47.60 -17.88 5.65
N GLY A 895 46.43 -18.27 5.15
CA GLY A 895 45.95 -19.63 5.39
C GLY A 895 46.94 -20.65 4.81
N GLU A 896 46.71 -21.94 5.06
CA GLU A 896 47.45 -23.05 4.44
C GLU A 896 47.18 -23.17 2.91
N GLY A 897 47.25 -22.05 2.18
CA GLY A 897 47.00 -21.93 0.75
C GLY A 897 48.27 -22.17 -0.07
N MET A 898 48.10 -22.77 -1.25
CA MET A 898 49.19 -22.90 -2.23
C MET A 898 49.47 -21.55 -2.92
N GLU A 899 50.56 -21.48 -3.69
CA GLU A 899 50.90 -20.29 -4.50
C GLU A 899 49.70 -19.84 -5.37
N GLY A 900 49.24 -18.59 -5.15
CA GLY A 900 48.09 -17.98 -5.82
C GLY A 900 46.74 -18.09 -5.08
N GLU A 901 46.70 -18.64 -3.86
CA GLU A 901 45.50 -18.71 -3.00
C GLU A 901 45.58 -17.69 -1.85
N LEU A 902 44.64 -16.75 -1.80
CA LEU A 902 44.50 -15.77 -0.72
C LEU A 902 43.75 -16.32 0.49
N MET A 903 42.79 -17.23 0.25
CA MET A 903 41.96 -17.84 1.27
C MET A 903 41.60 -19.27 0.90
N ARG A 904 41.65 -20.16 1.91
CA ARG A 904 41.16 -21.54 1.81
C ARG A 904 40.51 -21.98 3.12
N ASP A 905 39.25 -22.41 3.04
CA ASP A 905 38.57 -23.13 4.11
C ASP A 905 37.72 -24.28 3.55
N SER A 906 36.88 -24.89 4.39
CA SER A 906 36.02 -26.02 4.00
C SER A 906 34.92 -25.66 3.00
N LEU A 907 34.57 -24.38 2.87
CA LEU A 907 33.42 -23.88 2.11
C LEU A 907 33.82 -22.98 0.94
N SER A 908 34.98 -22.32 1.00
CA SER A 908 35.36 -21.23 0.10
C SER A 908 36.86 -21.20 -0.20
N ARG A 909 37.20 -20.80 -1.42
CA ARG A 909 38.56 -20.53 -1.89
C ARG A 909 38.61 -19.20 -2.66
N ILE A 910 39.60 -18.37 -2.37
CA ILE A 910 39.84 -17.10 -3.08
C ILE A 910 41.23 -17.13 -3.70
N TYR A 911 41.33 -16.80 -4.98
CA TYR A 911 42.58 -16.78 -5.75
C TYR A 911 43.01 -15.35 -6.08
N GLY A 912 44.31 -15.03 -6.04
CA GLY A 912 44.84 -13.70 -6.36
C GLY A 912 46.31 -13.52 -5.97
N GLU A 913 46.84 -12.30 -6.05
CA GLU A 913 48.23 -11.95 -5.72
C GLU A 913 48.34 -11.15 -4.40
N GLY A 914 49.56 -11.02 -3.86
CA GLY A 914 49.79 -10.25 -2.62
C GLY A 914 49.40 -8.78 -2.80
N GLY A 915 48.37 -8.32 -2.08
CA GLY A 915 47.73 -7.00 -2.26
C GLY A 915 46.23 -7.10 -2.61
N ASP A 916 45.77 -8.25 -3.09
CA ASP A 916 44.35 -8.48 -3.43
C ASP A 916 43.46 -8.81 -2.20
N ASP A 917 44.06 -8.88 -1.01
CA ASP A 917 43.41 -9.15 0.29
C ASP A 917 43.19 -7.88 1.13
N GLU A 918 43.62 -6.72 0.65
CA GLU A 918 43.67 -5.43 1.36
C GLU A 918 42.30 -4.87 1.85
N PHE A 919 41.18 -5.50 1.49
CA PHE A 919 39.85 -5.06 1.95
C PHE A 919 39.11 -6.11 2.77
N ALA A 920 39.57 -7.37 2.78
CA ALA A 920 38.82 -8.49 3.36
C ALA A 920 38.55 -8.33 4.87
N SER A 921 39.48 -7.68 5.59
CA SER A 921 39.34 -7.37 7.02
C SER A 921 38.27 -6.31 7.35
N CYS A 922 37.78 -5.59 6.34
CA CYS A 922 36.84 -4.48 6.46
C CYS A 922 35.51 -4.74 5.72
N LEU A 923 35.25 -5.98 5.27
CA LEU A 923 34.00 -6.40 4.61
C LEU A 923 33.11 -7.21 5.55
N TRP A 924 31.90 -6.73 5.83
CA TRP A 924 30.94 -7.42 6.68
C TRP A 924 30.36 -8.64 5.95
N PRO A 925 30.37 -9.83 6.58
CA PRO A 925 29.75 -11.06 6.07
C PRO A 925 28.30 -10.87 5.62
#